data_AF-A0A1I0SCW1-F1
#
_entry.id   AF-A0A1I0SCW1-F1
#
_cell.length_a   1.000
_cell.length_b   1.000
_cell.length_c   1.000
_cell.angle_alpha   90.00
_cell.angle_beta   90.00
_cell.angle_gamma   90.00
#
_symmetry.space_group_name_H-M   'P 1'
#
loop_
_entity.id
_entity.type
_entity.pdbx_description
1 polymer ?
#
loop_
_entity_poly.entity_id
_entity_poly.type
_entity_poly.pdbx_seq_one_letter_code
_entity_poly.pdbx_strand_id
1 'polypeptide(L)'
;MPTFNTIADLRGIATPPVANDLYTVLGYDTPGDGGGGTFHWDPVSLAADDGGVIIKANLFQNGRWKRDYDPASGPVNLLWFGMKYNNSQPALNNYNTLIRMINAGYEILIADTVYFEPPGAGQAITADKIILSGNGQTSKVLFINPSGTRTLFLLSATLQEFSVTNIVWENTSGLVQFFISQTHATFISKIQISDCVFTGNFSCRLYGNGFPVGTAGAGTVMISNNEIRNAGNTWFIFTDCVYESFTIQGNHLYDMLESFVSDGITNLDDVARMELIRQHKKLLTVENNTLINGVATIKTEGTNTYYVFVLTEADNCVYEHNHVEGLKATYAVALYDIYMSSDKGTYRYNTYKNNLCFGPAINEGAKAFFKGKAGTSKVVENSTFLIEEAFVTGMLAANPALNPDNAWISYASFDTAAIKNSKIYFRKNQFDAYYLNNTVLVNKEFLHYEVNDNSFRFNRLAGPWLFADNSTVSSPKQIRHFIFDNNTITKYGNGTWGGQTFILQGKNGTGIIQPEKDEIHLSLNKNTFTGWNGSVITTLAANSLVMSDNNIDAPLQAIASTTFCAATYMEDISGTNNQLKTQSFEPSDLRTRSYFKKSDVEFIFDIKDGKLLSGTGMCVMPVAYNKTYMRKFELTSAAYGTKTAEYSLSLEWEAATSRNYLSYQDLITGINHRVLMGNPTILGNGTASHNVLNIAGVQNARLQLLASQDTVLLHLSLPKGDHLVKIRQVEALVP
;
A
#
# COMPACT_ATOMS: atom_id res chain seq x y z
N MET A 1 14.92 67.20 -0.15
CA MET A 1 14.88 65.98 0.67
C MET A 1 16.31 65.70 1.13
N PRO A 2 16.62 65.69 2.42
CA PRO A 2 17.97 65.36 2.89
C PRO A 2 18.29 63.88 2.61
N THR A 3 19.57 63.58 2.48
CA THR A 3 20.05 62.25 2.05
C THR A 3 21.04 61.67 3.05
N PHE A 4 20.85 60.39 3.37
CA PHE A 4 21.80 59.56 4.11
C PHE A 4 22.40 58.49 3.20
N ASN A 5 23.66 58.13 3.42
CA ASN A 5 24.29 57.09 2.61
C ASN A 5 23.77 55.70 2.97
N THR A 6 23.54 55.44 4.26
CA THR A 6 23.22 54.13 4.81
C THR A 6 22.12 54.17 5.87
N ILE A 7 21.56 53.00 6.22
CA ILE A 7 20.63 52.88 7.35
C ILE A 7 21.34 53.18 8.68
N ALA A 8 22.63 52.89 8.80
CA ALA A 8 23.42 53.26 9.96
C ALA A 8 23.48 54.79 10.16
N ASP A 9 23.65 55.56 9.08
CA ASP A 9 23.63 57.03 9.13
C ASP A 9 22.25 57.56 9.53
N LEU A 10 21.18 56.96 8.98
CA LEU A 10 19.79 57.30 9.34
C LEU A 10 19.51 57.08 10.84
N ARG A 11 20.04 55.98 11.41
CA ARG A 11 19.95 55.67 12.85
C ARG A 11 20.73 56.67 13.72
N GLY A 12 21.84 57.19 13.20
CA GLY A 12 22.78 58.08 13.88
C GLY A 12 22.39 59.56 13.92
N ILE A 13 21.18 59.93 13.48
CA ILE A 13 20.76 61.33 13.44
C ILE A 13 20.82 61.98 14.84
N ALA A 14 21.46 63.15 14.91
CA ALA A 14 21.75 63.83 16.18
C ALA A 14 20.54 64.58 16.77
N THR A 15 19.62 65.04 15.92
CA THR A 15 18.45 65.84 16.31
C THR A 15 17.17 65.20 15.76
N PRO A 16 16.08 65.16 16.53
CA PRO A 16 14.81 64.65 16.03
C PRO A 16 14.34 65.47 14.82
N PRO A 17 14.02 64.84 13.68
CA PRO A 17 13.36 65.52 12.57
C PRO A 17 11.97 66.05 12.95
N VAL A 18 11.39 66.90 12.10
CA VAL A 18 10.00 67.30 12.24
C VAL A 18 9.10 66.14 11.79
N ALA A 19 7.89 66.07 12.34
CA ALA A 19 6.91 65.07 11.97
C ALA A 19 6.65 65.07 10.44
N ASN A 20 6.66 63.89 9.84
CA ASN A 20 6.46 63.63 8.41
C ASN A 20 7.56 64.17 7.48
N ASP A 21 8.71 64.63 7.99
CA ASP A 21 9.83 64.99 7.13
C ASP A 21 10.31 63.77 6.33
N LEU A 22 10.50 63.97 5.03
CA LEU A 22 10.98 62.93 4.12
C LEU A 22 12.50 62.99 3.95
N TYR A 23 13.12 61.82 4.00
CA TYR A 23 14.55 61.61 3.82
C TYR A 23 14.79 60.46 2.85
N THR A 24 15.85 60.57 2.04
CA THR A 24 16.29 59.48 1.16
C THR A 24 17.50 58.78 1.76
N VAL A 25 17.51 57.45 1.74
CA VAL A 25 18.67 56.63 2.06
C VAL A 25 19.17 55.96 0.79
N LEU A 26 20.48 56.02 0.51
CA LEU A 26 21.04 55.50 -0.74
C LEU A 26 21.29 53.98 -0.74
N GLY A 27 21.39 53.34 0.43
CA GLY A 27 21.61 51.90 0.58
C GLY A 27 21.43 51.43 2.03
N TYR A 28 21.49 50.12 2.27
CA TYR A 28 21.46 49.55 3.62
C TYR A 28 22.80 49.73 4.32
N ASP A 29 23.85 49.08 3.82
CA ASP A 29 25.23 49.15 4.33
C ASP A 29 26.13 50.03 3.48
N THR A 30 25.87 50.10 2.17
CA THR A 30 26.62 50.92 1.22
C THR A 30 25.68 51.52 0.18
N PRO A 31 25.88 52.79 -0.25
CA PRO A 31 25.09 53.39 -1.32
C PRO A 31 24.99 52.47 -2.55
N GLY A 32 23.77 52.24 -3.04
CA GLY A 32 23.50 51.45 -4.24
C GLY A 32 23.35 49.94 -4.02
N ASP A 33 23.38 49.42 -2.79
CA ASP A 33 23.16 48.00 -2.49
C ASP A 33 21.68 47.54 -2.57
N GLY A 34 20.78 48.42 -3.00
CA GLY A 34 19.36 48.16 -3.16
C GLY A 34 18.52 48.24 -1.87
N GLY A 35 19.16 48.44 -0.71
CA GLY A 35 18.45 48.53 0.57
C GLY A 35 17.99 49.94 0.96
N GLY A 36 18.33 50.95 0.16
CA GLY A 36 17.92 52.35 0.32
C GLY A 36 16.43 52.58 0.08
N GLY A 37 15.98 53.83 0.11
CA GLY A 37 14.59 54.23 -0.13
C GLY A 37 14.22 55.57 0.52
N THR A 38 12.95 55.94 0.42
CA THR A 38 12.41 57.13 1.08
C THR A 38 11.81 56.75 2.43
N PHE A 39 12.06 57.56 3.45
CA PHE A 39 11.55 57.38 4.81
C PHE A 39 10.93 58.68 5.30
N HIS A 40 9.84 58.59 6.05
CA HIS A 40 9.29 59.70 6.82
C HIS A 40 9.52 59.50 8.33
N TRP A 41 9.69 60.61 9.06
CA TRP A 41 9.79 60.57 10.51
C TRP A 41 8.41 60.62 11.18
N ASP A 42 8.09 59.62 11.98
CA ASP A 42 6.92 59.62 12.88
C ASP A 42 7.41 59.80 14.32
N PRO A 43 7.28 60.98 14.95
CA PRO A 43 7.84 61.27 16.27
C PRO A 43 7.11 60.59 17.44
N VAL A 44 5.88 60.12 17.22
CA VAL A 44 5.06 59.49 18.28
C VAL A 44 5.10 57.97 18.23
N SER A 45 5.63 57.39 17.14
CA SER A 45 5.73 55.93 17.00
C SER A 45 6.59 55.30 18.10
N LEU A 46 6.04 54.24 18.69
CA LEU A 46 6.71 53.34 19.62
C LEU A 46 6.97 51.95 19.02
N ALA A 47 6.68 51.77 17.72
CA ALA A 47 6.81 50.47 17.06
C ALA A 47 8.21 49.87 17.25
N ALA A 48 8.29 48.54 17.26
CA ALA A 48 9.59 47.87 17.33
C ALA A 48 10.42 48.16 16.08
N ASP A 49 11.73 48.16 16.24
CA ASP A 49 12.65 48.21 15.11
C ASP A 49 12.65 46.85 14.40
N ASP A 50 12.31 46.84 13.11
CA ASP A 50 12.34 45.61 12.29
C ASP A 50 13.59 45.52 11.42
N GLY A 51 14.39 46.58 11.40
CA GLY A 51 15.62 46.66 10.63
C GLY A 51 15.44 46.98 9.16
N GLY A 52 14.26 47.35 8.65
CA GLY A 52 14.12 47.72 7.23
C GLY A 52 12.98 48.68 6.88
N VAL A 53 11.77 48.44 7.40
CA VAL A 53 10.58 49.29 7.16
C VAL A 53 10.39 50.26 8.33
N ILE A 54 10.68 49.81 9.55
CA ILE A 54 10.63 50.62 10.78
C ILE A 54 12.03 50.65 11.38
N ILE A 55 12.66 51.82 11.37
CA ILE A 55 14.01 52.04 11.90
C ILE A 55 13.93 52.96 13.13
N LYS A 56 14.41 52.47 14.28
CA LYS A 56 14.59 53.27 15.49
C LYS A 56 15.89 54.06 15.42
N ALA A 57 15.80 55.38 15.64
CA ALA A 57 16.96 56.23 15.84
C ALA A 57 17.66 55.91 17.17
N ASN A 58 18.98 55.91 17.20
CA ASN A 58 19.76 55.46 18.36
C ASN A 58 19.59 56.37 19.58
N LEU A 59 19.43 57.67 19.36
CA LEU A 59 19.42 58.69 20.41
C LEU A 59 18.02 58.98 20.98
N PHE A 60 16.95 58.42 20.41
CA PHE A 60 15.57 58.72 20.81
C PHE A 60 14.83 57.47 21.27
N GLN A 61 14.08 57.61 22.37
CA GLN A 61 13.20 56.53 22.84
C GLN A 61 11.94 56.44 21.97
N ASN A 62 11.33 57.61 21.73
CA ASN A 62 10.16 57.75 20.87
C ASN A 62 10.58 58.16 19.46
N GLY A 63 9.72 57.81 18.52
CA GLY A 63 9.84 58.19 17.14
C GLY A 63 10.55 57.13 16.30
N ARG A 64 10.07 56.92 15.09
CA ARG A 64 10.58 55.95 14.13
C ARG A 64 10.66 56.56 12.75
N TRP A 65 11.69 56.17 12.03
CA TRP A 65 11.69 56.29 10.58
C TRP A 65 10.81 55.18 10.02
N LYS A 66 9.84 55.55 9.21
CA LYS A 66 8.97 54.63 8.48
C LYS A 66 9.28 54.74 7.00
N ARG A 67 9.63 53.63 6.38
CA ARG A 67 9.81 53.55 4.93
C ARG A 67 8.48 53.91 4.26
N ASP A 68 8.55 54.76 3.25
CA ASP A 68 7.40 55.10 2.41
C ASP A 68 7.10 53.92 1.49
N TYR A 69 6.31 52.97 2.01
CA TYR A 69 5.95 51.71 1.39
C TYR A 69 4.51 51.39 1.73
N ASP A 70 3.75 50.99 0.72
CA ASP A 70 2.37 50.53 0.86
C ASP A 70 2.35 49.00 0.92
N PRO A 71 1.98 48.37 2.05
CA PRO A 71 1.83 46.91 2.13
C PRO A 71 0.81 46.34 1.14
N ALA A 72 -0.14 47.15 0.65
CA ALA A 72 -1.08 46.72 -0.39
C ALA A 72 -0.44 46.67 -1.78
N SER A 73 0.74 47.27 -1.96
CA SER A 73 1.44 47.30 -3.26
C SER A 73 2.27 46.05 -3.55
N GLY A 74 2.47 45.16 -2.57
CA GLY A 74 3.14 43.88 -2.77
C GLY A 74 3.99 43.42 -1.58
N PRO A 75 4.85 42.41 -1.75
CA PRO A 75 5.77 41.92 -0.72
C PRO A 75 6.97 42.84 -0.49
N VAL A 76 7.63 42.71 0.66
CA VAL A 76 8.86 43.44 0.99
C VAL A 76 10.10 42.81 0.34
N ASN A 77 11.10 43.64 0.00
CA ASN A 77 12.37 43.22 -0.56
C ASN A 77 13.40 42.91 0.55
N LEU A 78 14.07 41.76 0.46
CA LEU A 78 15.09 41.32 1.43
C LEU A 78 16.25 42.33 1.59
N LEU A 79 16.62 43.05 0.53
CA LEU A 79 17.70 44.05 0.56
C LEU A 79 17.40 45.21 1.51
N TRP A 80 16.11 45.52 1.72
CA TRP A 80 15.69 46.58 2.65
C TRP A 80 16.06 46.27 4.11
N PHE A 81 16.31 45.01 4.42
CA PHE A 81 16.68 44.51 5.74
C PHE A 81 18.16 44.12 5.82
N GLY A 82 18.96 44.48 4.82
CA GLY A 82 20.41 44.26 4.79
C GLY A 82 20.85 42.87 4.37
N MET A 83 19.94 42.02 3.90
CA MET A 83 20.29 40.69 3.39
C MET A 83 21.18 40.82 2.15
N LYS A 84 22.10 39.88 1.95
CA LYS A 84 23.01 39.87 0.81
C LYS A 84 22.69 38.71 -0.13
N TYR A 85 22.37 39.05 -1.38
CA TYR A 85 22.27 38.08 -2.46
C TYR A 85 23.65 37.63 -2.92
N ASN A 86 23.72 36.44 -3.51
CA ASN A 86 24.91 35.89 -4.17
C ASN A 86 26.18 35.84 -3.28
N ASN A 87 26.01 35.87 -1.95
CA ASN A 87 27.09 35.81 -0.99
C ASN A 87 26.74 34.83 0.13
N SER A 88 27.57 33.80 0.30
CA SER A 88 27.37 32.75 1.31
C SER A 88 27.88 33.14 2.70
N GLN A 89 28.81 34.10 2.81
CA GLN A 89 29.40 34.51 4.08
C GLN A 89 28.36 34.98 5.13
N PRO A 90 27.31 35.76 4.77
CA PRO A 90 26.31 36.19 5.74
C PRO A 90 25.13 35.23 5.92
N ALA A 91 25.25 33.94 5.57
CA ALA A 91 24.09 33.03 5.53
C ALA A 91 23.31 32.90 6.86
N LEU A 92 24.00 32.88 8.00
CA LEU A 92 23.34 32.89 9.32
C LEU A 92 22.61 34.22 9.58
N ASN A 93 23.20 35.36 9.21
CA ASN A 93 22.58 36.68 9.35
C ASN A 93 21.38 36.84 8.42
N ASN A 94 21.48 36.32 7.19
CA ASN A 94 20.37 36.25 6.24
C ASN A 94 19.21 35.45 6.84
N TYR A 95 19.48 34.25 7.39
CA TYR A 95 18.44 33.44 8.05
C TYR A 95 17.78 34.19 9.22
N ASN A 96 18.56 34.76 10.15
CA ASN A 96 18.03 35.51 11.29
C ASN A 96 17.18 36.71 10.87
N THR A 97 17.52 37.33 9.74
CA THR A 97 16.77 38.45 9.18
C THR A 97 15.44 37.97 8.58
N LEU A 98 15.44 36.87 7.84
CA LEU A 98 14.20 36.24 7.35
C LEU A 98 13.23 35.94 8.51
N ILE A 99 13.71 35.33 9.61
CA ILE A 99 12.86 34.99 10.75
C ILE A 99 12.26 36.25 11.40
N ARG A 100 13.04 37.33 11.55
CA ARG A 100 12.51 38.62 12.04
C ARG A 100 11.43 39.18 11.12
N MET A 101 11.65 39.14 9.80
CA MET A 101 10.69 39.65 8.82
C MET A 101 9.38 38.86 8.89
N ILE A 102 9.47 37.53 8.98
CA ILE A 102 8.30 36.66 9.17
C ILE A 102 7.57 37.03 10.47
N ASN A 103 8.29 37.13 11.59
CA ASN A 103 7.70 37.46 12.89
C ASN A 103 7.10 38.87 12.97
N ALA A 104 7.51 39.78 12.09
CA ALA A 104 6.89 41.09 11.90
C ALA A 104 5.64 41.05 11.01
N GLY A 105 5.28 39.88 10.45
CA GLY A 105 4.07 39.68 9.64
C GLY A 105 4.20 40.07 8.17
N TYR A 106 5.43 40.25 7.67
CA TYR A 106 5.65 40.65 6.28
C TYR A 106 5.43 39.49 5.29
N GLU A 107 4.91 39.83 4.12
CA GLU A 107 4.97 38.98 2.92
C GLU A 107 6.27 39.27 2.20
N ILE A 108 6.99 38.23 1.79
CA ILE A 108 8.40 38.36 1.46
C ILE A 108 8.66 37.89 0.02
N LEU A 109 9.39 38.71 -0.73
CA LEU A 109 9.87 38.38 -2.06
C LEU A 109 11.36 38.04 -2.02
N ILE A 110 11.71 36.82 -2.41
CA ILE A 110 13.07 36.41 -2.68
C ILE A 110 13.35 36.74 -4.15
N ALA A 111 14.02 37.85 -4.46
CA ALA A 111 14.19 38.29 -5.85
C ALA A 111 15.36 37.60 -6.59
N ASP A 112 16.36 37.12 -5.83
CA ASP A 112 17.60 36.52 -6.34
C ASP A 112 18.13 35.48 -5.33
N THR A 113 19.29 34.91 -5.62
CA THR A 113 19.92 33.85 -4.86
C THR A 113 20.34 34.31 -3.47
N VAL A 114 19.82 33.65 -2.43
CA VAL A 114 20.18 33.87 -1.03
C VAL A 114 20.68 32.57 -0.39
N TYR A 115 21.63 32.71 0.53
CA TYR A 115 22.18 31.60 1.29
C TYR A 115 21.64 31.62 2.72
N PHE A 116 21.21 30.47 3.22
CA PHE A 116 20.76 30.30 4.61
C PHE A 116 21.58 29.24 5.34
N GLU A 117 21.91 29.56 6.59
CA GLU A 117 22.48 28.63 7.55
C GLU A 117 21.61 28.64 8.82
N PRO A 118 20.52 27.84 8.85
CA PRO A 118 19.67 27.77 10.04
C PRO A 118 20.45 27.16 11.23
N PRO A 119 20.20 27.61 12.48
CA PRO A 119 20.75 26.98 13.66
C PRO A 119 20.16 25.57 13.84
N GLY A 120 20.82 24.72 14.65
CA GLY A 120 20.45 23.32 14.85
C GLY A 120 18.96 23.01 14.99
N ALA A 121 18.29 23.71 15.91
CA ALA A 121 16.87 23.52 16.18
C ALA A 121 15.94 24.45 15.37
N GLY A 122 16.47 25.33 14.52
CA GLY A 122 15.74 26.47 13.96
C GLY A 122 15.39 27.52 15.02
N GLN A 123 14.75 28.61 14.58
CA GLN A 123 14.14 29.61 15.46
C GLN A 123 12.62 29.52 15.39
N ALA A 124 11.96 29.71 16.53
CA ALA A 124 10.50 29.69 16.61
C ALA A 124 9.89 30.86 15.82
N ILE A 125 8.92 30.53 14.97
CA ILE A 125 8.07 31.52 14.31
C ILE A 125 6.97 31.92 15.29
N THR A 126 6.74 33.21 15.50
CA THR A 126 5.66 33.73 16.36
C THR A 126 4.50 34.33 15.57
N ALA A 127 4.71 34.59 14.28
CA ALA A 127 3.68 35.10 13.39
C ALA A 127 2.54 34.09 13.16
N ASP A 128 1.39 34.61 12.77
CA ASP A 128 0.23 33.84 12.32
C ASP A 128 0.31 33.48 10.83
N LYS A 129 1.22 34.07 10.06
CA LYS A 129 1.46 33.72 8.65
C LYS A 129 2.95 33.66 8.27
N ILE A 130 3.27 32.76 7.34
CA ILE A 130 4.51 32.73 6.59
C ILE A 130 4.13 32.78 5.11
N ILE A 131 4.48 33.85 4.40
CA ILE A 131 4.20 34.00 2.96
C ILE A 131 5.48 34.38 2.24
N LEU A 132 6.05 33.42 1.51
CA LEU A 132 7.26 33.58 0.73
C LEU A 132 6.96 33.37 -0.76
N SER A 133 7.45 34.28 -1.58
CA SER A 133 7.31 34.22 -3.04
C SER A 133 8.66 34.47 -3.71
N GLY A 134 8.80 33.97 -4.93
CA GLY A 134 9.90 34.27 -5.82
C GLY A 134 9.46 34.65 -7.22
N ASN A 135 10.43 34.93 -8.08
CA ASN A 135 10.34 35.23 -9.49
C ASN A 135 10.74 34.01 -10.35
N GLY A 136 10.68 32.80 -9.79
CA GLY A 136 10.98 31.54 -10.46
C GLY A 136 12.44 31.16 -10.33
N GLN A 137 13.08 30.79 -11.44
CA GLN A 137 14.41 30.17 -11.42
C GLN A 137 15.52 31.09 -10.87
N THR A 138 15.34 32.41 -10.88
CA THR A 138 16.30 33.36 -10.29
C THR A 138 16.18 33.42 -8.76
N SER A 139 15.01 33.08 -8.22
CA SER A 139 14.71 33.15 -6.79
C SER A 139 15.15 31.88 -6.11
N LYS A 140 16.43 31.83 -5.78
CA LYS A 140 17.08 30.63 -5.28
C LYS A 140 17.45 30.75 -3.81
N VAL A 141 17.20 29.71 -3.04
CA VAL A 141 17.63 29.57 -1.66
C VAL A 141 18.57 28.38 -1.58
N LEU A 142 19.83 28.63 -1.20
CA LEU A 142 20.80 27.58 -0.94
C LEU A 142 20.95 27.39 0.57
N PHE A 143 20.64 26.18 1.02
CA PHE A 143 20.98 25.75 2.37
C PHE A 143 22.43 25.33 2.39
N ILE A 144 23.24 26.16 3.01
CA ILE A 144 24.61 25.82 3.33
C ILE A 144 24.63 25.34 4.76
N ASN A 145 25.06 24.10 4.98
CA ASN A 145 25.39 23.66 6.33
C ASN A 145 26.40 22.51 6.30
N PRO A 146 27.61 22.73 6.84
CA PRO A 146 28.66 21.72 6.87
C PRO A 146 28.52 20.69 8.02
N SER A 147 27.46 20.73 8.86
CA SER A 147 27.24 19.68 9.88
C SER A 147 25.78 19.52 10.37
N GLY A 148 25.21 18.32 10.24
CA GLY A 148 23.96 17.91 10.89
C GLY A 148 22.63 18.31 10.22
N THR A 149 21.55 17.78 10.78
CA THR A 149 20.15 18.11 10.44
C THR A 149 19.78 19.48 11.00
N ARG A 150 19.10 20.33 10.22
CA ARG A 150 18.56 21.63 10.66
C ARG A 150 17.08 21.77 10.36
N THR A 151 16.44 22.70 11.06
CA THR A 151 15.05 23.13 10.79
C THR A 151 15.05 24.55 10.27
N LEU A 152 14.38 24.78 9.14
CA LEU A 152 14.20 26.12 8.58
C LEU A 152 13.06 26.85 9.30
N PHE A 153 11.85 26.29 9.25
CA PHE A 153 10.67 26.86 9.90
C PHE A 153 10.22 25.98 11.06
N LEU A 154 10.44 26.46 12.28
CA LEU A 154 9.91 25.86 13.50
C LEU A 154 8.57 26.50 13.84
N LEU A 155 7.48 25.77 13.61
CA LEU A 155 6.13 26.31 13.69
C LEU A 155 5.67 26.51 15.14
N SER A 156 4.98 27.63 15.40
CA SER A 156 4.27 27.88 16.66
C SER A 156 2.83 27.38 16.61
N ALA A 157 2.17 27.41 17.77
CA ALA A 157 0.72 27.21 17.89
C ALA A 157 -0.11 28.38 17.30
N THR A 158 0.49 29.54 17.01
CA THR A 158 -0.23 30.72 16.49
C THR A 158 -0.37 30.71 14.97
N LEU A 159 0.45 29.91 14.27
CA LEU A 159 0.48 29.91 12.81
C LEU A 159 -0.83 29.42 12.19
N GLN A 160 -1.40 30.22 11.30
CA GLN A 160 -2.63 29.96 10.55
C GLN A 160 -2.39 29.74 9.05
N GLU A 161 -1.36 30.37 8.46
CA GLU A 161 -1.06 30.22 7.03
C GLU A 161 0.43 29.99 6.78
N PHE A 162 0.73 28.98 5.97
CA PHE A 162 2.07 28.73 5.43
C PHE A 162 1.97 28.68 3.90
N SER A 163 2.62 29.61 3.20
CA SER A 163 2.64 29.68 1.75
C SER A 163 4.06 29.91 1.23
N VAL A 164 4.51 29.03 0.35
CA VAL A 164 5.79 29.13 -0.36
C VAL A 164 5.55 28.90 -1.83
N THR A 165 5.92 29.89 -2.66
CA THR A 165 5.64 29.86 -4.09
C THR A 165 6.82 30.31 -4.95
N ASN A 166 7.01 29.69 -6.11
CA ASN A 166 7.91 30.17 -7.18
C ASN A 166 9.38 30.38 -6.75
N ILE A 167 9.91 29.48 -5.91
CA ILE A 167 11.28 29.51 -5.36
C ILE A 167 12.02 28.20 -5.65
N VAL A 168 13.30 28.31 -5.97
CA VAL A 168 14.24 27.17 -6.09
C VAL A 168 14.93 26.94 -4.74
N TRP A 169 14.78 25.78 -4.15
CA TRP A 169 15.39 25.36 -2.89
C TRP A 169 16.44 24.28 -3.13
N GLU A 170 17.69 24.56 -2.76
CA GLU A 170 18.78 23.60 -2.91
C GLU A 170 19.43 23.28 -1.58
N ASN A 171 19.47 21.99 -1.25
CA ASN A 171 20.21 21.46 -0.11
C ASN A 171 21.44 20.70 -0.61
N THR A 172 22.61 21.30 -0.43
CA THR A 172 23.89 20.72 -0.88
C THR A 172 24.57 19.87 0.19
N SER A 173 24.00 19.74 1.39
CA SER A 173 24.67 19.07 2.52
C SER A 173 24.64 17.54 2.44
N GLY A 174 23.74 16.96 1.63
CA GLY A 174 23.43 15.52 1.65
C GLY A 174 22.72 15.04 2.92
N LEU A 175 22.60 15.88 3.95
CA LEU A 175 21.86 15.58 5.18
C LEU A 175 20.42 16.07 5.07
N VAL A 176 19.54 15.50 5.90
CA VAL A 176 18.13 15.90 5.95
C VAL A 176 18.01 17.33 6.46
N GLN A 177 17.26 18.16 5.75
CA GLN A 177 16.86 19.48 6.23
C GLN A 177 15.35 19.49 6.41
N PHE A 178 14.91 19.81 7.63
CA PHE A 178 13.50 19.99 7.92
C PHE A 178 13.07 21.35 7.39
N PHE A 179 12.31 21.33 6.29
CA PHE A 179 11.75 22.53 5.72
C PHE A 179 10.72 23.13 6.69
N ILE A 180 9.87 22.27 7.24
CA ILE A 180 8.89 22.58 8.27
C ILE A 180 9.02 21.55 9.38
N SER A 181 8.99 22.00 10.64
CA SER A 181 8.90 21.14 11.81
C SER A 181 7.99 21.76 12.88
N GLN A 182 7.25 20.92 13.58
CA GLN A 182 6.31 21.30 14.63
C GLN A 182 6.84 20.89 16.01
N THR A 183 6.70 21.78 17.01
CA THR A 183 7.02 21.49 18.43
C THR A 183 5.82 21.58 19.37
N HIS A 184 4.68 22.08 18.89
CA HIS A 184 3.48 22.32 19.67
C HIS A 184 2.26 21.77 18.94
N ALA A 185 1.11 21.60 19.60
CA ALA A 185 -0.14 21.37 18.89
C ALA A 185 -0.44 22.60 18.00
N THR A 186 -0.31 22.44 16.69
CA THR A 186 -0.57 23.50 15.72
C THR A 186 -1.57 23.02 14.67
N PHE A 187 -2.70 23.70 14.58
CA PHE A 187 -3.63 23.54 13.47
C PHE A 187 -3.50 24.74 12.52
N ILE A 188 -3.00 24.49 11.32
CA ILE A 188 -2.74 25.54 10.32
C ILE A 188 -3.91 25.59 9.35
N SER A 189 -4.65 26.69 9.30
CA SER A 189 -5.79 26.81 8.38
C SER A 189 -5.42 26.50 6.92
N LYS A 190 -4.23 26.93 6.46
CA LYS A 190 -3.76 26.69 5.09
C LYS A 190 -2.27 26.43 5.01
N ILE A 191 -1.88 25.33 4.35
CA ILE A 191 -0.51 25.04 3.92
C ILE A 191 -0.50 24.96 2.39
N GLN A 192 0.35 25.76 1.74
CA GLN A 192 0.53 25.79 0.30
C GLN A 192 2.02 25.80 -0.05
N ILE A 193 2.43 24.84 -0.88
CA ILE A 193 3.75 24.82 -1.50
C ILE A 193 3.54 24.61 -2.99
N SER A 194 3.78 25.66 -3.80
CA SER A 194 3.52 25.57 -5.24
C SER A 194 4.59 26.16 -6.13
N ASP A 195 4.70 25.62 -7.34
CA ASP A 195 5.55 26.16 -8.40
C ASP A 195 7.03 26.28 -7.98
N CYS A 196 7.48 25.43 -7.05
CA CYS A 196 8.82 25.45 -6.51
C CYS A 196 9.68 24.32 -7.09
N VAL A 197 10.99 24.48 -7.04
CA VAL A 197 11.95 23.40 -7.34
C VAL A 197 12.69 23.04 -6.05
N PHE A 198 12.75 21.77 -5.68
CA PHE A 198 13.49 21.27 -4.53
C PHE A 198 14.56 20.29 -5.00
N THR A 199 15.83 20.57 -4.71
CA THR A 199 16.94 19.64 -4.99
C THR A 199 17.65 19.24 -3.70
N GLY A 200 17.72 17.94 -3.44
CA GLY A 200 18.37 17.36 -2.26
C GLY A 200 17.38 16.99 -1.15
N ASN A 201 17.92 16.74 0.04
CA ASN A 201 17.19 16.09 1.12
C ASN A 201 16.36 17.07 1.94
N PHE A 202 15.12 17.32 1.51
CA PHE A 202 14.12 18.08 2.26
C PHE A 202 13.06 17.18 2.89
N SER A 203 12.53 17.60 4.04
CA SER A 203 11.41 16.93 4.70
C SER A 203 10.53 17.96 5.42
N CYS A 204 9.23 17.93 5.18
CA CYS A 204 8.22 18.65 5.94
C CYS A 204 7.61 17.69 6.95
N ARG A 205 7.62 18.02 8.24
CA ARG A 205 7.18 17.10 9.30
C ARG A 205 6.17 17.75 10.22
N LEU A 206 4.98 17.16 10.24
CA LEU A 206 3.88 17.49 11.16
C LEU A 206 3.50 16.21 11.91
N TYR A 207 3.40 16.32 13.22
CA TYR A 207 3.10 15.21 14.12
C TYR A 207 1.98 15.61 15.09
N GLY A 208 0.92 14.82 15.11
CA GLY A 208 -0.21 14.99 16.02
C GLY A 208 -0.17 14.08 17.25
N ASN A 209 0.81 13.17 17.33
CA ASN A 209 0.93 12.25 18.46
C ASN A 209 1.14 13.03 19.78
N GLY A 210 0.45 12.62 20.83
CA GLY A 210 0.48 13.28 22.14
C GLY A 210 -0.41 14.51 22.27
N PHE A 211 -1.05 14.98 21.19
CA PHE A 211 -2.00 16.11 21.25
C PHE A 211 -3.46 15.65 21.20
N PRO A 212 -4.43 16.42 21.72
CA PRO A 212 -5.84 16.15 21.48
C PRO A 212 -6.13 16.07 19.97
N VAL A 213 -7.02 15.16 19.57
CA VAL A 213 -7.42 15.05 18.15
C VAL A 213 -8.07 16.37 17.74
N GLY A 214 -7.71 16.88 16.56
CA GLY A 214 -8.20 18.15 16.05
C GLY A 214 -7.32 19.36 16.35
N THR A 215 -6.36 19.27 17.30
CA THR A 215 -5.50 20.42 17.65
C THR A 215 -4.19 20.48 16.86
N ALA A 216 -3.85 19.41 16.14
CA ALA A 216 -2.67 19.32 15.29
C ALA A 216 -3.06 18.89 13.88
N GLY A 217 -2.65 19.65 12.87
CA GLY A 217 -2.95 19.36 11.48
C GLY A 217 -3.15 20.61 10.65
N ALA A 218 -4.03 20.54 9.67
CA ALA A 218 -4.31 21.67 8.80
C ALA A 218 -5.74 21.68 8.29
N GLY A 219 -6.28 22.85 7.95
CA GLY A 219 -7.53 22.93 7.20
C GLY A 219 -7.31 22.37 5.79
N THR A 220 -6.60 23.15 4.98
CA THR A 220 -6.25 22.78 3.61
C THR A 220 -4.74 22.61 3.46
N VAL A 221 -4.30 21.52 2.84
CA VAL A 221 -2.90 21.31 2.41
C VAL A 221 -2.87 21.20 0.89
N MET A 222 -2.04 21.99 0.23
CA MET A 222 -1.86 21.98 -1.21
C MET A 222 -0.36 21.90 -1.56
N ILE A 223 0.03 20.84 -2.24
CA ILE A 223 1.37 20.65 -2.79
C ILE A 223 1.20 20.54 -4.31
N SER A 224 1.49 21.62 -5.05
CA SER A 224 1.16 21.66 -6.48
C SER A 224 2.26 22.18 -7.39
N ASN A 225 2.39 21.60 -8.59
CA ASN A 225 3.30 22.06 -9.65
C ASN A 225 4.77 22.18 -9.19
N ASN A 226 5.19 21.35 -8.23
CA ASN A 226 6.57 21.37 -7.77
C ASN A 226 7.43 20.39 -8.56
N GLU A 227 8.71 20.72 -8.68
CA GLU A 227 9.73 19.78 -9.12
C GLU A 227 10.59 19.34 -7.92
N ILE A 228 10.76 18.04 -7.70
CA ILE A 228 11.53 17.49 -6.57
C ILE A 228 12.56 16.51 -7.10
N ARG A 229 13.83 16.73 -6.78
CA ARG A 229 14.95 15.94 -7.29
C ARG A 229 15.83 15.43 -6.15
N ASN A 230 16.27 14.19 -6.26
CA ASN A 230 17.27 13.58 -5.38
C ASN A 230 16.87 13.62 -3.89
N ALA A 231 15.60 13.37 -3.57
CA ALA A 231 15.18 13.31 -2.18
C ALA A 231 15.46 11.92 -1.60
N GLY A 232 16.47 11.87 -0.76
CA GLY A 232 16.87 10.70 0.02
C GLY A 232 16.03 10.45 1.27
N ASN A 233 14.99 11.25 1.53
CA ASN A 233 14.13 11.17 2.71
C ASN A 233 12.66 11.41 2.35
N THR A 234 11.76 11.01 3.24
CA THR A 234 10.33 11.28 3.04
C THR A 234 10.08 12.78 2.99
N TRP A 235 9.53 13.26 1.87
CA TRP A 235 9.41 14.70 1.63
C TRP A 235 8.32 15.35 2.47
N PHE A 236 7.19 14.67 2.68
CA PHE A 236 6.12 15.15 3.55
C PHE A 236 5.66 14.06 4.52
N ILE A 237 5.73 14.33 5.82
CA ILE A 237 5.25 13.45 6.88
C ILE A 237 4.13 14.18 7.62
N PHE A 238 2.97 13.54 7.65
CA PHE A 238 1.75 14.06 8.28
C PHE A 238 1.13 12.95 9.16
N THR A 239 1.76 12.66 10.30
CA THR A 239 1.40 11.52 11.15
C THR A 239 0.52 11.98 12.31
N ASP A 240 -0.60 11.29 12.55
CA ASP A 240 -1.57 11.60 13.63
C ASP A 240 -2.18 13.02 13.58
N CYS A 241 -2.02 13.72 12.46
CA CYS A 241 -2.59 15.03 12.23
C CYS A 241 -3.94 14.92 11.51
N VAL A 242 -4.78 15.95 11.63
CA VAL A 242 -6.09 16.01 10.95
C VAL A 242 -6.07 16.93 9.73
N TYR A 243 -6.98 16.72 8.77
CA TYR A 243 -7.22 17.69 7.70
C TYR A 243 -8.61 17.64 7.07
N GLU A 244 -9.07 18.81 6.61
CA GLU A 244 -10.29 18.92 5.81
C GLU A 244 -10.04 18.50 4.36
N SER A 245 -8.94 18.96 3.76
CA SER A 245 -8.53 18.54 2.41
C SER A 245 -7.01 18.57 2.25
N PHE A 246 -6.47 17.52 1.65
CA PHE A 246 -5.07 17.43 1.25
C PHE A 246 -5.01 17.17 -0.26
N THR A 247 -4.44 18.10 -1.03
CA THR A 247 -4.28 18.01 -2.49
C THR A 247 -2.81 17.96 -2.87
N ILE A 248 -2.46 16.98 -3.70
CA ILE A 248 -1.13 16.76 -4.27
C ILE A 248 -1.30 16.72 -5.79
N GLN A 249 -0.89 17.77 -6.50
CA GLN A 249 -1.22 17.89 -7.92
C GLN A 249 -0.08 18.39 -8.81
N GLY A 250 0.09 17.80 -10.00
CA GLY A 250 0.97 18.37 -11.02
C GLY A 250 2.46 18.36 -10.65
N ASN A 251 2.87 17.55 -9.66
CA ASN A 251 4.27 17.53 -9.21
C ASN A 251 5.10 16.58 -10.08
N HIS A 252 6.36 16.95 -10.33
CA HIS A 252 7.35 16.16 -11.04
C HIS A 252 8.48 15.75 -10.09
N LEU A 253 8.65 14.45 -9.88
CA LEU A 253 9.60 13.91 -8.93
C LEU A 253 10.61 13.01 -9.64
N TYR A 254 11.87 13.15 -9.24
CA TYR A 254 12.99 12.42 -9.83
C TYR A 254 13.90 11.88 -8.74
N ASP A 255 14.25 10.60 -8.88
CA ASP A 255 15.27 9.94 -8.06
C ASP A 255 15.02 10.04 -6.54
N MET A 256 13.80 9.69 -6.15
CA MET A 256 13.37 9.57 -4.75
C MET A 256 13.86 8.23 -4.17
N LEU A 257 14.49 8.24 -2.99
CA LEU A 257 14.86 7.00 -2.27
C LEU A 257 13.88 6.65 -1.13
N GLU A 258 12.94 7.54 -0.84
CA GLU A 258 11.92 7.41 0.18
C GLU A 258 10.57 7.93 -0.33
N SER A 259 9.52 7.81 0.48
CA SER A 259 8.18 8.20 0.06
C SER A 259 8.03 9.69 -0.23
N PHE A 260 7.14 10.06 -1.16
CA PHE A 260 6.80 11.48 -1.34
C PHE A 260 5.97 11.98 -0.17
N VAL A 261 4.86 11.31 0.13
CA VAL A 261 3.98 11.65 1.25
C VAL A 261 3.72 10.43 2.13
N SER A 262 3.82 10.64 3.44
CA SER A 262 3.46 9.68 4.49
C SER A 262 2.41 10.30 5.43
N ASP A 263 1.15 10.04 5.14
CA ASP A 263 -0.02 10.46 5.90
C ASP A 263 -0.56 9.30 6.75
N GLY A 264 0.17 8.97 7.82
CA GLY A 264 -0.11 7.81 8.68
C GLY A 264 -0.92 8.13 9.93
N ILE A 265 -1.49 7.10 10.54
CA ILE A 265 -1.93 7.09 11.94
C ILE A 265 -1.03 6.10 12.67
N THR A 266 -0.45 6.52 13.78
CA THR A 266 0.36 5.61 14.61
C THR A 266 -0.56 4.50 15.13
N ASN A 267 -0.08 3.25 15.10
CA ASN A 267 -0.78 2.15 15.75
C ASN A 267 -0.72 2.39 17.26
N LEU A 268 -1.79 2.96 17.81
CA LEU A 268 -1.95 3.18 19.24
C LEU A 268 -2.83 2.05 19.79
N ASP A 269 -2.65 1.73 21.07
CA ASP A 269 -3.57 0.85 21.79
C ASP A 269 -4.98 1.48 21.94
N ASP A 270 -5.10 2.77 21.63
CA ASP A 270 -6.35 3.53 21.63
C ASP A 270 -7.01 3.53 20.23
N VAL A 271 -7.77 2.47 19.96
CA VAL A 271 -8.56 2.31 18.73
C VAL A 271 -9.56 3.46 18.54
N ALA A 272 -10.13 4.01 19.62
CA ALA A 272 -11.11 5.09 19.54
C ALA A 272 -10.45 6.38 19.04
N ARG A 273 -9.26 6.69 19.53
CA ARG A 273 -8.46 7.82 19.03
C ARG A 273 -8.06 7.63 17.57
N MET A 274 -7.61 6.45 17.16
CA MET A 274 -7.25 6.18 15.77
C MET A 274 -8.44 6.41 14.82
N GLU A 275 -9.61 5.92 15.21
CA GLU A 275 -10.84 6.09 14.44
C GLU A 275 -11.29 7.56 14.40
N LEU A 276 -11.12 8.29 15.52
CA LEU A 276 -11.38 9.72 15.56
C LEU A 276 -10.46 10.50 14.62
N ILE A 277 -9.16 10.19 14.58
CA ILE A 277 -8.22 10.82 13.64
C ILE A 277 -8.63 10.53 12.19
N ARG A 278 -8.96 9.27 11.87
CA ARG A 278 -9.40 8.87 10.52
C ARG A 278 -10.62 9.67 10.06
N GLN A 279 -11.62 9.84 10.93
CA GLN A 279 -12.83 10.62 10.63
C GLN A 279 -12.56 12.12 10.40
N HIS A 280 -11.44 12.64 10.90
CA HIS A 280 -11.01 14.03 10.72
C HIS A 280 -9.99 14.20 9.59
N LYS A 281 -9.62 13.15 8.86
CA LYS A 281 -8.83 13.22 7.62
C LYS A 281 -9.78 13.04 6.43
N LYS A 282 -10.51 14.08 6.03
CA LYS A 282 -11.73 13.90 5.22
C LYS A 282 -11.47 13.52 3.77
N LEU A 283 -10.55 14.22 3.09
CA LEU A 283 -10.28 14.02 1.67
C LEU A 283 -8.80 14.19 1.33
N LEU A 284 -8.19 13.16 0.76
CA LEU A 284 -6.92 13.24 0.04
C LEU A 284 -7.17 13.13 -1.47
N THR A 285 -6.65 14.09 -2.23
CA THR A 285 -6.64 14.08 -3.70
C THR A 285 -5.20 14.08 -4.19
N VAL A 286 -4.84 13.11 -5.03
CA VAL A 286 -3.52 12.97 -5.64
C VAL A 286 -3.70 12.84 -7.14
N GLU A 287 -3.34 13.89 -7.90
CA GLU A 287 -3.62 13.91 -9.32
C GLU A 287 -2.55 14.50 -10.22
N ASN A 288 -2.40 13.97 -11.43
CA ASN A 288 -1.49 14.51 -12.44
C ASN A 288 -0.02 14.60 -11.97
N ASN A 289 0.43 13.72 -11.08
CA ASN A 289 1.82 13.69 -10.62
C ASN A 289 2.65 12.70 -11.44
N THR A 290 3.93 12.99 -11.59
CA THR A 290 4.90 12.10 -12.24
C THR A 290 6.06 11.82 -11.30
N LEU A 291 6.35 10.56 -10.99
CA LEU A 291 7.57 10.11 -10.35
C LEU A 291 8.34 9.22 -11.32
N ILE A 292 9.61 9.55 -11.58
CA ILE A 292 10.52 8.74 -12.38
C ILE A 292 11.82 8.53 -11.61
N ASN A 293 12.08 7.28 -11.22
CA ASN A 293 13.35 6.87 -10.63
C ASN A 293 14.25 6.20 -11.67
N GLY A 294 15.40 6.81 -11.94
CA GLY A 294 16.41 6.26 -12.84
C GLY A 294 16.96 4.92 -12.35
N VAL A 295 17.62 4.16 -13.23
CA VAL A 295 18.12 2.80 -12.93
C VAL A 295 19.07 2.73 -11.72
N ALA A 296 19.82 3.80 -11.45
CA ALA A 296 20.73 3.89 -10.30
C ALA A 296 20.00 4.10 -8.95
N THR A 297 18.76 4.58 -8.97
CA THR A 297 17.98 4.91 -7.77
C THR A 297 17.31 3.67 -7.21
N ILE A 298 18.05 2.88 -6.44
CA ILE A 298 17.55 1.68 -5.78
C ILE A 298 17.70 1.78 -4.27
N LYS A 299 16.64 1.42 -3.55
CA LYS A 299 16.66 1.41 -2.10
C LYS A 299 17.29 0.11 -1.59
N THR A 300 18.51 0.19 -1.07
CA THR A 300 19.29 -0.99 -0.68
C THR A 300 19.08 -1.42 0.76
N GLU A 301 18.62 -0.50 1.60
CA GLU A 301 18.41 -0.69 3.03
C GLU A 301 17.29 0.22 3.53
N GLY A 302 16.78 -0.10 4.71
CA GLY A 302 15.79 0.74 5.38
C GLY A 302 15.15 0.02 6.56
N THR A 303 14.81 0.80 7.57
CA THR A 303 13.97 0.34 8.69
C THR A 303 12.49 0.49 8.38
N ASN A 304 12.15 1.25 7.33
CA ASN A 304 10.78 1.52 6.93
C ASN A 304 10.14 0.24 6.38
N THR A 305 8.95 -0.07 6.88
CA THR A 305 8.09 -1.15 6.37
C THR A 305 7.52 -0.84 4.99
N TYR A 306 7.45 0.44 4.62
CA TYR A 306 6.84 0.93 3.39
C TYR A 306 7.84 1.74 2.58
N TYR A 307 7.83 1.53 1.27
CA TYR A 307 8.47 2.38 0.28
C TYR A 307 7.45 2.64 -0.81
N VAL A 308 6.77 3.78 -0.72
CA VAL A 308 5.60 4.09 -1.55
C VAL A 308 5.68 5.51 -2.11
N PHE A 309 5.01 5.81 -3.21
CA PHE A 309 4.89 7.21 -3.61
C PHE A 309 4.02 7.99 -2.59
N VAL A 310 2.82 7.49 -2.29
CA VAL A 310 1.92 8.06 -1.26
C VAL A 310 1.44 6.99 -0.28
N LEU A 311 1.53 7.26 1.02
CA LEU A 311 0.83 6.51 2.06
C LEU A 311 -0.26 7.39 2.64
N THR A 312 -1.48 6.88 2.76
CA THR A 312 -2.60 7.63 3.36
C THR A 312 -3.51 6.76 4.21
N GLU A 313 -4.03 7.38 5.27
CA GLU A 313 -5.08 6.84 6.14
C GLU A 313 -6.24 7.85 6.33
N ALA A 314 -6.88 8.25 5.23
CA ALA A 314 -7.98 9.23 5.18
C ALA A 314 -9.37 8.59 5.06
N ASP A 315 -10.46 9.32 5.27
CA ASP A 315 -11.83 8.86 4.99
C ASP A 315 -12.04 8.64 3.48
N ASN A 316 -11.74 9.64 2.65
CA ASN A 316 -11.85 9.56 1.19
C ASN A 316 -10.48 9.79 0.53
N CYS A 317 -10.16 8.96 -0.46
CA CYS A 317 -8.96 9.10 -1.27
C CYS A 317 -9.30 9.04 -2.76
N VAL A 318 -8.83 10.05 -3.50
CA VAL A 318 -8.88 10.13 -4.97
C VAL A 318 -7.44 10.13 -5.48
N TYR A 319 -7.08 9.13 -6.28
CA TYR A 319 -5.75 8.95 -6.85
C TYR A 319 -5.89 8.77 -8.37
N GLU A 320 -5.73 9.85 -9.13
CA GLU A 320 -6.02 9.84 -10.57
C GLU A 320 -4.93 10.46 -11.46
N HIS A 321 -4.74 9.96 -12.68
CA HIS A 321 -3.80 10.54 -13.66
C HIS A 321 -2.34 10.63 -13.18
N ASN A 322 -1.89 9.74 -12.29
CA ASN A 322 -0.51 9.73 -11.81
C ASN A 322 0.34 8.74 -12.63
N HIS A 323 1.61 9.07 -12.85
CA HIS A 323 2.62 8.17 -13.42
C HIS A 323 3.69 7.91 -12.38
N VAL A 324 3.84 6.66 -11.92
CA VAL A 324 4.86 6.27 -10.95
C VAL A 324 5.73 5.18 -11.54
N GLU A 325 7.01 5.50 -11.73
CA GLU A 325 7.95 4.62 -12.40
C GLU A 325 9.26 4.40 -11.62
N GLY A 326 9.68 3.13 -11.57
CA GLY A 326 11.03 2.75 -11.15
C GLY A 326 11.26 2.74 -9.63
N LEU A 327 10.22 2.71 -8.80
CA LEU A 327 10.35 2.42 -7.37
C LEU A 327 10.91 1.01 -7.18
N LYS A 328 12.11 0.88 -6.63
CA LYS A 328 12.79 -0.41 -6.50
C LYS A 328 13.58 -0.56 -5.22
N ALA A 329 13.53 -1.76 -4.66
CA ALA A 329 14.22 -2.09 -3.41
C ALA A 329 14.86 -3.49 -3.45
N THR A 330 15.97 -3.68 -2.75
CA THR A 330 16.67 -4.98 -2.64
C THR A 330 16.41 -5.71 -1.32
N TYR A 331 15.79 -5.05 -0.36
CA TYR A 331 15.48 -5.60 0.96
C TYR A 331 13.97 -5.84 1.11
N ALA A 332 13.58 -6.50 2.20
CA ALA A 332 12.19 -6.84 2.45
C ALA A 332 11.39 -5.57 2.82
N VAL A 333 10.59 -5.07 1.89
CA VAL A 333 9.76 -3.87 2.09
C VAL A 333 8.43 -3.98 1.34
N ALA A 334 7.40 -3.33 1.87
CA ALA A 334 6.15 -3.14 1.14
C ALA A 334 6.30 -2.01 0.11
N LEU A 335 6.05 -2.30 -1.16
CA LEU A 335 6.31 -1.38 -2.27
C LEU A 335 5.07 -1.22 -3.16
N TYR A 336 4.59 0.01 -3.25
CA TYR A 336 3.39 0.41 -4.00
C TYR A 336 3.57 1.82 -4.56
N ASP A 337 2.77 2.24 -5.53
CA ASP A 337 2.62 3.67 -5.81
C ASP A 337 1.78 4.33 -4.70
N ILE A 338 0.68 3.71 -4.28
CA ILE A 338 -0.16 4.17 -3.18
C ILE A 338 -0.50 3.05 -2.19
N TYR A 339 -0.35 3.37 -0.90
CA TYR A 339 -0.98 2.63 0.19
C TYR A 339 -2.28 3.35 0.59
N MET A 340 -3.43 2.80 0.18
CA MET A 340 -4.73 3.45 0.33
C MET A 340 -5.53 2.84 1.49
N SER A 341 -5.34 3.37 2.70
CA SER A 341 -6.09 2.99 3.91
C SER A 341 -7.28 3.91 4.13
N SER A 342 -8.29 3.83 3.26
CA SER A 342 -9.43 4.75 3.28
C SER A 342 -10.80 4.09 3.45
N ASP A 343 -11.85 4.85 3.77
CA ASP A 343 -13.22 4.32 3.65
C ASP A 343 -13.58 4.15 2.17
N LYS A 344 -13.45 5.24 1.41
CA LYS A 344 -13.70 5.28 -0.04
C LYS A 344 -12.43 5.59 -0.78
N GLY A 345 -12.15 4.79 -1.81
CA GLY A 345 -10.94 4.91 -2.60
C GLY A 345 -11.25 4.88 -4.09
N THR A 346 -10.72 5.84 -4.82
CA THR A 346 -10.77 5.91 -6.28
C THR A 346 -9.34 5.91 -6.82
N TYR A 347 -9.06 4.99 -7.73
CA TYR A 347 -7.78 4.84 -8.43
C TYR A 347 -8.09 4.82 -9.93
N ARG A 348 -7.84 5.90 -10.66
CA ARG A 348 -8.16 5.96 -12.11
C ARG A 348 -7.08 6.56 -12.99
N TYR A 349 -6.98 6.08 -14.22
CA TYR A 349 -6.11 6.70 -15.24
C TYR A 349 -4.64 6.78 -14.81
N ASN A 350 -4.19 5.90 -13.91
CA ASN A 350 -2.81 5.91 -13.42
C ASN A 350 -1.94 4.97 -14.25
N THR A 351 -0.65 5.26 -14.29
CA THR A 351 0.40 4.38 -14.81
C THR A 351 1.32 3.97 -13.67
N TYR A 352 1.29 2.69 -13.34
CA TYR A 352 2.27 2.02 -12.49
C TYR A 352 3.27 1.33 -13.41
N LYS A 353 4.54 1.73 -13.41
CA LYS A 353 5.55 1.16 -14.31
C LYS A 353 6.82 0.74 -13.58
N ASN A 354 7.24 -0.51 -13.74
CA ASN A 354 8.54 -1.01 -13.27
C ASN A 354 8.83 -0.76 -11.78
N ASN A 355 7.77 -0.68 -10.95
CA ASN A 355 7.90 -0.58 -9.50
C ASN A 355 7.95 -2.00 -8.92
N LEU A 356 9.09 -2.41 -8.36
CA LEU A 356 9.34 -3.81 -8.00
C LEU A 356 10.33 -3.97 -6.84
N CYS A 357 9.99 -4.85 -5.90
CA CYS A 357 10.88 -5.23 -4.79
C CYS A 357 11.57 -6.57 -5.08
N PHE A 358 12.91 -6.56 -5.12
CA PHE A 358 13.76 -7.76 -5.32
C PHE A 358 14.17 -8.43 -4.01
N GLY A 359 13.91 -7.80 -2.87
CA GLY A 359 14.08 -8.42 -1.56
C GLY A 359 13.07 -9.55 -1.32
N PRO A 360 13.31 -10.44 -0.33
CA PRO A 360 12.30 -11.40 0.10
C PRO A 360 11.06 -10.63 0.56
N ALA A 361 9.87 -11.17 0.33
CA ALA A 361 8.66 -10.49 0.75
C ALA A 361 8.54 -10.50 2.28
N ILE A 362 8.27 -9.35 2.91
CA ILE A 362 7.93 -9.32 4.35
C ILE A 362 6.64 -10.10 4.64
N ASN A 363 5.75 -10.14 3.65
CA ASN A 363 4.57 -10.98 3.57
C ASN A 363 4.10 -11.01 2.11
N GLU A 364 3.25 -11.97 1.74
CA GLU A 364 2.73 -12.13 0.39
C GLU A 364 1.99 -10.88 -0.13
N GLY A 365 1.46 -10.05 0.76
CA GLY A 365 0.74 -8.82 0.42
C GLY A 365 1.61 -7.58 0.23
N ALA A 366 2.94 -7.68 0.37
CA ALA A 366 3.87 -6.56 0.39
C ALA A 366 4.25 -6.04 -1.01
N LYS A 367 4.00 -6.83 -2.06
CA LYS A 367 4.34 -6.49 -3.44
C LYS A 367 3.06 -6.57 -4.26
N ALA A 368 2.39 -5.46 -4.49
CA ALA A 368 1.15 -5.46 -5.24
C ALA A 368 1.03 -4.23 -6.14
N PHE A 369 0.34 -4.37 -7.27
CA PHE A 369 -0.03 -3.23 -8.10
C PHE A 369 -0.98 -2.29 -7.36
N PHE A 370 -1.93 -2.84 -6.61
CA PHE A 370 -2.85 -2.07 -5.78
C PHE A 370 -2.86 -2.58 -4.34
N LYS A 371 -2.70 -1.67 -3.38
CA LYS A 371 -2.84 -1.95 -1.94
C LYS A 371 -3.99 -1.16 -1.34
N GLY A 372 -5.06 -1.88 -1.02
CA GLY A 372 -6.19 -1.35 -0.27
C GLY A 372 -6.17 -1.80 1.19
N LYS A 373 -6.49 -0.89 2.10
CA LYS A 373 -6.83 -1.22 3.49
C LYS A 373 -8.07 -0.44 3.89
N ALA A 374 -8.86 -1.05 4.77
CA ALA A 374 -10.08 -0.49 5.32
C ALA A 374 -11.17 -0.14 4.28
N GLY A 375 -12.36 0.13 4.81
CA GLY A 375 -13.37 0.90 4.12
C GLY A 375 -14.45 0.14 3.39
N THR A 376 -15.45 0.88 2.93
CA THR A 376 -16.68 0.37 2.31
C THR A 376 -16.58 0.23 0.79
N SER A 377 -15.71 1.00 0.11
CA SER A 377 -15.61 0.92 -1.36
C SER A 377 -14.24 1.26 -1.93
N LYS A 378 -13.82 0.50 -2.95
CA LYS A 378 -12.61 0.74 -3.74
C LYS A 378 -12.93 0.58 -5.23
N VAL A 379 -12.56 1.57 -6.03
CA VAL A 379 -12.72 1.56 -7.50
C VAL A 379 -11.35 1.75 -8.12
N VAL A 380 -10.92 0.78 -8.92
CA VAL A 380 -9.67 0.79 -9.70
C VAL A 380 -10.05 0.69 -11.17
N GLU A 381 -9.87 1.75 -11.94
CA GLU A 381 -10.40 1.82 -13.30
C GLU A 381 -9.46 2.49 -14.31
N ASN A 382 -9.50 2.08 -15.58
CA ASN A 382 -8.80 2.73 -16.69
C ASN A 382 -7.30 2.95 -16.44
N SER A 383 -6.65 2.08 -15.67
CA SER A 383 -5.24 2.24 -15.28
C SER A 383 -4.34 1.20 -15.94
N THR A 384 -3.06 1.54 -16.09
CA THR A 384 -2.03 0.69 -16.69
C THR A 384 -1.01 0.28 -15.64
N PHE A 385 -0.78 -1.02 -15.52
CA PHE A 385 0.16 -1.65 -14.61
C PHE A 385 1.16 -2.47 -15.41
N LEU A 386 2.40 -2.02 -15.44
CA LEU A 386 3.42 -2.54 -16.35
C LEU A 386 4.69 -2.93 -15.58
N ILE A 387 5.14 -4.18 -15.72
CA ILE A 387 6.49 -4.63 -15.34
C ILE A 387 7.14 -5.21 -16.59
N GLU A 388 8.00 -4.43 -17.23
CA GLU A 388 8.65 -4.79 -18.49
C GLU A 388 9.70 -5.89 -18.27
N GLU A 389 9.72 -6.87 -19.17
CA GLU A 389 10.75 -7.92 -19.17
C GLU A 389 12.16 -7.32 -19.29
N ALA A 390 12.35 -6.39 -20.22
CA ALA A 390 13.64 -5.71 -20.42
C ALA A 390 14.13 -4.99 -19.16
N PHE A 391 13.22 -4.39 -18.39
CA PHE A 391 13.53 -3.78 -17.10
C PHE A 391 14.02 -4.82 -16.10
N VAL A 392 13.27 -5.91 -15.90
CA VAL A 392 13.64 -6.98 -14.96
C VAL A 392 14.96 -7.62 -15.35
N THR A 393 15.14 -8.00 -16.62
CA THR A 393 16.39 -8.62 -17.09
C THR A 393 17.57 -7.66 -17.01
N GLY A 394 17.36 -6.36 -17.29
CA GLY A 394 18.38 -5.33 -17.16
C GLY A 394 18.81 -5.13 -15.71
N MET A 395 17.86 -5.11 -14.77
CA MET A 395 18.13 -5.02 -13.33
C MET A 395 18.93 -6.21 -12.81
N LEU A 396 18.56 -7.44 -13.20
CA LEU A 396 19.26 -8.67 -12.82
C LEU A 396 20.68 -8.73 -13.44
N ALA A 397 20.84 -8.26 -14.67
CA ALA A 397 22.15 -8.17 -15.32
C ALA A 397 23.06 -7.13 -14.66
N ALA A 398 22.52 -5.96 -14.31
CA ALA A 398 23.26 -4.89 -13.63
C ALA A 398 23.58 -5.24 -12.17
N ASN A 399 22.75 -6.07 -11.52
CA ASN A 399 22.90 -6.47 -10.12
C ASN A 399 22.70 -7.98 -9.95
N PRO A 400 23.72 -8.81 -10.23
CA PRO A 400 23.61 -10.27 -10.16
C PRO A 400 23.28 -10.85 -8.77
N ALA A 401 23.39 -10.04 -7.70
CA ALA A 401 23.00 -10.42 -6.35
C ALA A 401 21.48 -10.42 -6.11
N LEU A 402 20.69 -9.81 -7.01
CA LEU A 402 19.24 -9.82 -6.91
C LEU A 402 18.69 -11.21 -7.20
N ASN A 403 17.72 -11.65 -6.39
CA ASN A 403 17.08 -12.95 -6.61
C ASN A 403 15.96 -12.81 -7.67
N PRO A 404 16.08 -13.47 -8.84
CA PRO A 404 15.04 -13.42 -9.87
C PRO A 404 13.69 -14.00 -9.41
N ASP A 405 13.69 -14.92 -8.44
CA ASP A 405 12.45 -15.48 -7.89
C ASP A 405 11.72 -14.51 -6.97
N ASN A 406 12.34 -13.39 -6.59
CA ASN A 406 11.68 -12.32 -5.86
C ASN A 406 11.08 -11.24 -6.78
N ALA A 407 11.36 -11.28 -8.09
CA ALA A 407 10.91 -10.29 -9.07
C ALA A 407 9.45 -10.50 -9.50
N TRP A 408 8.58 -10.86 -8.57
CA TRP A 408 7.14 -11.00 -8.76
C TRP A 408 6.37 -9.83 -8.17
N ILE A 409 5.17 -9.61 -8.69
CA ILE A 409 4.20 -8.65 -8.16
C ILE A 409 2.83 -9.29 -8.07
N SER A 410 2.06 -8.96 -7.03
CA SER A 410 0.66 -9.33 -6.91
C SER A 410 -0.25 -8.35 -7.62
N TYR A 411 -1.35 -8.86 -8.16
CA TYR A 411 -2.37 -8.02 -8.78
C TYR A 411 -2.98 -7.02 -7.77
N ALA A 412 -3.39 -7.51 -6.62
CA ALA A 412 -3.96 -6.69 -5.56
C ALA A 412 -3.73 -7.32 -4.20
N SER A 413 -3.67 -6.47 -3.18
CA SER A 413 -3.49 -6.87 -1.79
C SER A 413 -4.46 -6.08 -0.92
N PHE A 414 -5.24 -6.80 -0.12
CA PHE A 414 -6.24 -6.21 0.77
C PHE A 414 -5.92 -6.59 2.21
N ASP A 415 -5.66 -5.61 3.07
CA ASP A 415 -5.41 -5.88 4.49
C ASP A 415 -6.74 -6.13 5.23
N THR A 416 -6.75 -7.22 5.99
CA THR A 416 -7.94 -8.02 6.28
C THR A 416 -8.59 -7.64 7.61
N ALA A 417 -7.95 -6.80 8.43
CA ALA A 417 -8.54 -6.37 9.70
C ALA A 417 -9.67 -5.33 9.54
N ALA A 418 -9.68 -4.55 8.46
CA ALA A 418 -10.46 -3.31 8.37
C ALA A 418 -11.50 -3.26 7.23
N ILE A 419 -11.53 -4.28 6.37
CA ILE A 419 -12.41 -4.36 5.20
C ILE A 419 -13.58 -5.27 5.57
N LYS A 420 -14.69 -4.69 6.01
CA LYS A 420 -15.95 -5.41 6.25
C LYS A 420 -17.02 -4.81 5.36
N ASN A 421 -17.83 -5.66 4.73
CA ASN A 421 -18.93 -5.25 3.83
C ASN A 421 -18.47 -4.38 2.65
N SER A 422 -17.23 -4.55 2.22
CA SER A 422 -16.62 -3.69 1.20
C SER A 422 -17.03 -4.11 -0.21
N LYS A 423 -17.12 -3.11 -1.09
CA LYS A 423 -17.35 -3.28 -2.54
C LYS A 423 -16.09 -2.89 -3.31
N ILE A 424 -15.51 -3.84 -4.03
CA ILE A 424 -14.30 -3.62 -4.81
C ILE A 424 -14.62 -3.79 -6.29
N TYR A 425 -14.15 -2.84 -7.08
CA TYR A 425 -14.34 -2.80 -8.53
C TYR A 425 -12.98 -2.61 -9.21
N PHE A 426 -12.65 -3.52 -10.12
CA PHE A 426 -11.54 -3.39 -11.06
C PHE A 426 -12.08 -3.41 -12.47
N ARG A 427 -11.98 -2.28 -13.17
CA ARG A 427 -12.62 -2.10 -14.48
C ARG A 427 -11.66 -1.56 -15.52
N LYS A 428 -11.65 -2.13 -16.74
CA LYS A 428 -10.96 -1.50 -17.89
C LYS A 428 -9.46 -1.23 -17.64
N ASN A 429 -8.81 -2.03 -16.81
CA ASN A 429 -7.38 -1.86 -16.54
C ASN A 429 -6.54 -2.75 -17.46
N GLN A 430 -5.31 -2.34 -17.69
CA GLN A 430 -4.30 -3.11 -18.40
C GLN A 430 -3.21 -3.55 -17.42
N PHE A 431 -3.01 -4.84 -17.28
CA PHE A 431 -1.92 -5.44 -16.53
C PHE A 431 -0.99 -6.16 -17.50
N ASP A 432 0.28 -5.77 -17.56
CA ASP A 432 1.31 -6.44 -18.35
C ASP A 432 2.53 -6.65 -17.44
N ALA A 433 2.76 -7.88 -16.99
CA ALA A 433 3.75 -8.18 -15.98
C ALA A 433 4.68 -9.32 -16.38
N TYR A 434 6.00 -9.11 -16.26
CA TYR A 434 6.98 -10.19 -16.43
C TYR A 434 6.69 -11.40 -15.52
N TYR A 435 6.41 -11.15 -14.23
CA TYR A 435 6.04 -12.21 -13.29
C TYR A 435 4.92 -11.74 -12.35
N LEU A 436 3.72 -12.27 -12.60
CA LEU A 436 2.53 -12.02 -11.78
C LEU A 436 2.37 -13.14 -10.75
N ASN A 437 2.48 -12.82 -9.45
CA ASN A 437 2.08 -13.69 -8.35
C ASN A 437 0.66 -13.32 -7.93
N ASN A 438 -0.29 -14.06 -8.40
CA ASN A 438 -1.65 -13.65 -8.48
C ASN A 438 -2.46 -13.93 -7.19
N THR A 439 -1.79 -14.20 -6.07
CA THR A 439 -2.43 -14.45 -4.78
C THR A 439 -3.12 -13.19 -4.25
N VAL A 440 -4.42 -13.01 -4.54
CA VAL A 440 -5.25 -12.07 -3.78
C VAL A 440 -5.54 -12.72 -2.44
N LEU A 441 -4.83 -12.27 -1.41
CA LEU A 441 -5.09 -12.68 -0.04
C LEU A 441 -6.37 -12.05 0.46
N VAL A 442 -7.45 -12.83 0.45
CA VAL A 442 -8.71 -12.47 1.06
C VAL A 442 -8.86 -13.25 2.36
N ASN A 443 -8.52 -12.62 3.49
CA ASN A 443 -8.68 -13.29 4.78
C ASN A 443 -9.97 -12.89 5.52
N LYS A 444 -10.88 -12.04 4.98
CA LYS A 444 -12.17 -11.62 5.62
C LYS A 444 -13.26 -11.21 4.60
N GLU A 445 -14.44 -10.82 5.12
CA GLU A 445 -15.73 -10.64 4.43
C GLU A 445 -15.76 -9.53 3.37
N PHE A 446 -16.08 -9.88 2.12
CA PHE A 446 -16.41 -8.94 1.05
C PHE A 446 -17.89 -9.02 0.70
N LEU A 447 -18.53 -7.86 0.56
CA LEU A 447 -19.89 -7.84 0.06
C LEU A 447 -19.91 -8.10 -1.47
N HIS A 448 -18.98 -7.47 -2.19
CA HIS A 448 -18.94 -7.50 -3.66
C HIS A 448 -17.52 -7.32 -4.16
N TYR A 449 -17.10 -8.18 -5.08
CA TYR A 449 -15.82 -8.10 -5.77
C TYR A 449 -16.05 -8.28 -7.27
N GLU A 450 -15.72 -7.26 -8.06
CA GLU A 450 -15.98 -7.24 -9.50
C GLU A 450 -14.70 -6.94 -10.27
N VAL A 451 -14.39 -7.80 -11.23
CA VAL A 451 -13.29 -7.65 -12.18
C VAL A 451 -13.89 -7.69 -13.58
N ASN A 452 -14.01 -6.53 -14.22
CA ASN A 452 -14.72 -6.37 -15.48
C ASN A 452 -13.86 -5.66 -16.55
N ASP A 453 -13.92 -6.08 -17.80
CA ASP A 453 -13.27 -5.41 -18.94
C ASP A 453 -11.74 -5.26 -18.81
N ASN A 454 -11.04 -6.07 -18.01
CA ASN A 454 -9.60 -5.93 -17.82
C ASN A 454 -8.80 -6.77 -18.83
N SER A 455 -7.59 -6.31 -19.15
CA SER A 455 -6.61 -7.07 -19.93
C SER A 455 -5.44 -7.49 -19.04
N PHE A 456 -5.16 -8.77 -18.98
CA PHE A 456 -4.08 -9.38 -18.23
C PHE A 456 -3.09 -10.04 -19.18
N ARG A 457 -1.84 -9.63 -19.12
CA ARG A 457 -0.75 -10.16 -19.91
C ARG A 457 0.43 -10.50 -19.00
N PHE A 458 0.98 -11.70 -19.12
CA PHE A 458 2.13 -12.10 -18.29
C PHE A 458 3.03 -13.15 -18.94
N ASN A 459 4.31 -13.13 -18.57
CA ASN A 459 5.27 -14.16 -18.97
C ASN A 459 5.24 -15.34 -17.98
N ARG A 460 5.27 -15.05 -16.67
CA ARG A 460 5.15 -16.03 -15.58
C ARG A 460 3.92 -15.74 -14.73
N LEU A 461 3.22 -16.79 -14.30
CA LEU A 461 2.12 -16.75 -13.35
C LEU A 461 2.39 -17.72 -12.20
N ALA A 462 2.17 -17.26 -10.97
CA ALA A 462 2.11 -18.11 -9.78
C ALA A 462 0.84 -17.79 -8.97
N GLY A 463 0.26 -18.80 -8.31
CA GLY A 463 -0.88 -18.64 -7.40
C GLY A 463 -2.25 -18.43 -8.08
N PRO A 464 -3.35 -18.73 -7.37
CA PRO A 464 -4.72 -18.52 -7.86
C PRO A 464 -5.16 -17.05 -7.72
N TRP A 465 -6.08 -16.59 -8.60
CA TRP A 465 -6.60 -15.22 -8.64
C TRP A 465 -7.36 -14.84 -7.38
N LEU A 466 -8.12 -15.78 -6.82
CA LEU A 466 -8.79 -15.59 -5.55
C LEU A 466 -8.42 -16.74 -4.61
N PHE A 467 -7.73 -16.39 -3.53
CA PHE A 467 -7.41 -17.32 -2.46
C PHE A 467 -8.24 -16.98 -1.22
N ALA A 468 -9.25 -17.81 -0.95
CA ALA A 468 -10.03 -17.72 0.28
C ALA A 468 -9.36 -18.56 1.37
N ASP A 469 -8.62 -17.90 2.26
CA ASP A 469 -7.98 -18.56 3.39
C ASP A 469 -8.97 -18.85 4.54
N ASN A 470 -9.45 -20.10 4.59
CA ASN A 470 -10.33 -20.61 5.65
C ASN A 470 -9.59 -21.26 6.85
N SER A 471 -8.26 -21.17 6.93
CA SER A 471 -7.49 -22.00 7.86
C SER A 471 -7.55 -21.60 9.35
N THR A 472 -8.11 -20.44 9.70
CA THR A 472 -7.90 -19.87 11.06
C THR A 472 -9.14 -19.37 11.82
N VAL A 473 -10.37 -19.45 11.31
CA VAL A 473 -11.50 -18.75 11.98
C VAL A 473 -12.75 -19.60 12.10
N SER A 474 -13.30 -19.64 13.32
CA SER A 474 -14.53 -20.32 13.74
C SER A 474 -15.82 -19.65 13.25
N SER A 475 -15.74 -18.55 12.51
CA SER A 475 -16.86 -17.90 11.82
C SER A 475 -16.63 -17.94 10.32
N PRO A 476 -17.55 -18.52 9.53
CA PRO A 476 -17.39 -18.62 8.08
C PRO A 476 -17.48 -17.20 7.49
N LYS A 477 -16.52 -16.88 6.61
CA LYS A 477 -16.21 -15.52 6.15
C LYS A 477 -16.78 -15.35 4.74
N GLN A 478 -17.70 -14.40 4.59
CA GLN A 478 -18.55 -14.26 3.41
C GLN A 478 -17.91 -13.38 2.33
N ILE A 479 -17.54 -13.94 1.19
CA ILE A 479 -17.58 -13.22 -0.10
C ILE A 479 -18.95 -13.47 -0.69
N ARG A 480 -19.83 -12.47 -0.75
CA ARG A 480 -21.20 -12.72 -1.26
C ARG A 480 -21.27 -12.78 -2.77
N HIS A 481 -20.63 -11.83 -3.45
CA HIS A 481 -20.66 -11.74 -4.91
C HIS A 481 -19.23 -11.61 -5.45
N PHE A 482 -18.83 -12.53 -6.32
CA PHE A 482 -17.64 -12.42 -7.15
C PHE A 482 -18.03 -12.44 -8.61
N ILE A 483 -17.72 -11.36 -9.33
CA ILE A 483 -18.02 -11.20 -10.74
C ILE A 483 -16.70 -11.04 -11.50
N PHE A 484 -16.48 -11.90 -12.49
CA PHE A 484 -15.33 -11.84 -13.38
C PHE A 484 -15.86 -11.87 -14.83
N ASP A 485 -16.02 -10.69 -15.41
CA ASP A 485 -16.74 -10.49 -16.67
C ASP A 485 -15.88 -9.81 -17.74
N ASN A 486 -15.99 -10.26 -18.99
CA ASN A 486 -15.39 -9.64 -20.16
C ASN A 486 -13.87 -9.35 -20.05
N ASN A 487 -13.10 -10.20 -19.34
CA ASN A 487 -11.65 -10.02 -19.20
C ASN A 487 -10.87 -10.79 -20.27
N THR A 488 -9.70 -10.28 -20.65
CA THR A 488 -8.75 -10.99 -21.52
C THR A 488 -7.53 -11.41 -20.71
N ILE A 489 -7.10 -12.67 -20.83
CA ILE A 489 -5.98 -13.26 -20.10
C ILE A 489 -5.05 -13.93 -21.08
N THR A 490 -3.86 -13.36 -21.26
CA THR A 490 -2.89 -13.78 -22.26
C THR A 490 -1.55 -14.11 -21.62
N LYS A 491 -1.08 -15.34 -21.79
CA LYS A 491 0.31 -15.70 -21.52
C LYS A 491 1.15 -15.54 -22.78
N TYR A 492 2.27 -14.82 -22.71
CA TYR A 492 3.12 -14.54 -23.89
C TYR A 492 4.52 -15.18 -23.84
N GLY A 493 4.84 -15.94 -22.81
CA GLY A 493 6.16 -16.54 -22.63
C GLY A 493 6.15 -18.06 -22.41
N ASN A 494 7.32 -18.67 -22.60
CA ASN A 494 7.55 -20.09 -22.32
C ASN A 494 7.83 -20.39 -20.83
N GLY A 495 7.68 -19.40 -19.94
CA GLY A 495 7.93 -19.56 -18.51
C GLY A 495 7.16 -20.75 -17.91
N THR A 496 7.80 -21.51 -17.03
CA THR A 496 7.19 -22.66 -16.36
C THR A 496 6.01 -22.23 -15.49
N TRP A 497 4.91 -22.98 -15.58
CA TRP A 497 3.74 -22.81 -14.73
C TRP A 497 4.02 -23.42 -13.35
N GLY A 498 4.05 -22.59 -12.31
CA GLY A 498 4.04 -23.09 -10.93
C GLY A 498 2.62 -23.46 -10.52
N GLY A 499 2.19 -24.71 -10.77
CA GLY A 499 1.05 -25.34 -10.09
C GLY A 499 -0.32 -24.61 -10.13
N GLN A 500 -1.12 -24.93 -11.15
CA GLN A 500 -2.59 -25.08 -11.22
C GLN A 500 -3.49 -24.23 -10.30
N THR A 501 -4.18 -23.23 -10.87
CA THR A 501 -5.64 -22.89 -10.78
C THR A 501 -5.86 -21.41 -11.15
N PHE A 502 -6.79 -21.07 -12.05
CA PHE A 502 -7.11 -19.66 -12.33
C PHE A 502 -7.96 -19.05 -11.19
N ILE A 503 -9.19 -19.50 -10.91
CA ILE A 503 -10.13 -18.62 -10.17
C ILE A 503 -10.18 -18.84 -8.68
N LEU A 504 -10.33 -20.07 -8.17
CA LEU A 504 -10.65 -20.30 -6.76
C LEU A 504 -9.99 -21.57 -6.22
N GLN A 505 -9.33 -21.43 -5.08
CA GLN A 505 -8.81 -22.54 -4.29
C GLN A 505 -9.14 -22.34 -2.80
N GLY A 506 -9.94 -23.23 -2.22
CA GLY A 506 -10.10 -23.31 -0.77
C GLY A 506 -8.88 -23.98 -0.13
N LYS A 507 -8.30 -23.38 0.93
CA LYS A 507 -6.98 -23.76 1.47
C LYS A 507 -6.83 -25.20 2.00
N ASN A 508 -7.88 -25.98 2.24
CA ASN A 508 -7.72 -27.32 2.81
C ASN A 508 -8.58 -28.37 2.11
N GLY A 509 -7.92 -29.36 1.49
CA GLY A 509 -8.52 -30.53 0.83
C GLY A 509 -9.30 -31.51 1.75
N THR A 510 -9.76 -31.04 2.91
CA THR A 510 -10.58 -31.79 3.88
C THR A 510 -11.63 -30.93 4.59
N GLY A 511 -11.50 -29.60 4.56
CA GLY A 511 -12.44 -28.67 5.20
C GLY A 511 -13.54 -28.29 4.23
N ILE A 512 -14.60 -29.09 4.19
CA ILE A 512 -15.82 -28.78 3.43
C ILE A 512 -16.35 -27.42 3.95
N ILE A 513 -16.35 -26.41 3.08
CA ILE A 513 -17.09 -25.16 3.32
C ILE A 513 -18.54 -25.59 3.59
N GLN A 514 -19.13 -25.19 4.72
CA GLN A 514 -20.52 -25.52 5.01
C GLN A 514 -21.41 -24.49 4.30
N PRO A 515 -22.06 -24.83 3.16
CA PRO A 515 -22.86 -23.88 2.39
C PRO A 515 -24.10 -23.36 3.14
N GLU A 516 -24.43 -23.93 4.30
CA GLU A 516 -25.62 -23.57 5.08
C GLU A 516 -25.55 -22.19 5.76
N LYS A 517 -24.37 -21.53 5.79
CA LYS A 517 -24.19 -20.24 6.48
C LYS A 517 -23.79 -19.06 5.60
N ASP A 518 -23.26 -19.32 4.40
CA ASP A 518 -22.71 -18.29 3.53
C ASP A 518 -23.27 -18.44 2.11
N GLU A 519 -23.75 -17.35 1.52
CA GLU A 519 -24.18 -17.28 0.12
C GLU A 519 -23.03 -16.73 -0.74
N ILE A 520 -22.25 -17.61 -1.36
CA ILE A 520 -21.19 -17.25 -2.31
C ILE A 520 -21.74 -17.41 -3.73
N HIS A 521 -21.88 -16.30 -4.44
CA HIS A 521 -22.28 -16.24 -5.85
C HIS A 521 -21.07 -15.94 -6.73
N LEU A 522 -20.68 -16.91 -7.56
CA LEU A 522 -19.62 -16.75 -8.56
C LEU A 522 -20.23 -16.57 -9.95
N SER A 523 -19.82 -15.52 -10.67
CA SER A 523 -20.17 -15.30 -12.08
C SER A 523 -18.93 -15.08 -12.93
N LEU A 524 -18.77 -15.88 -13.98
CA LEU A 524 -17.65 -15.90 -14.91
C LEU A 524 -18.18 -15.78 -16.35
N ASN A 525 -18.20 -14.58 -16.91
CA ASN A 525 -18.83 -14.38 -18.22
C ASN A 525 -17.87 -13.74 -19.23
N LYS A 526 -17.98 -14.12 -20.50
CA LYS A 526 -17.32 -13.43 -21.62
C LYS A 526 -15.80 -13.30 -21.53
N ASN A 527 -15.14 -14.15 -20.74
CA ASN A 527 -13.69 -14.05 -20.57
C ASN A 527 -12.96 -14.78 -21.70
N THR A 528 -11.83 -14.23 -22.14
CA THR A 528 -10.95 -14.86 -23.13
C THR A 528 -9.63 -15.27 -22.48
N PHE A 529 -9.25 -16.53 -22.63
CA PHE A 529 -7.99 -17.08 -22.16
C PHE A 529 -7.15 -17.53 -23.35
N THR A 530 -5.88 -17.11 -23.40
CA THR A 530 -4.96 -17.44 -24.50
C THR A 530 -3.61 -17.90 -23.97
N GLY A 531 -3.11 -19.02 -24.51
CA GLY A 531 -1.83 -19.62 -24.09
C GLY A 531 -1.88 -20.28 -22.71
N TRP A 532 -3.07 -20.70 -22.29
CA TRP A 532 -3.34 -21.21 -20.95
C TRP A 532 -3.12 -22.73 -20.89
N ASN A 533 -2.19 -23.21 -20.04
CA ASN A 533 -1.91 -24.67 -19.92
C ASN A 533 -2.33 -25.26 -18.56
N GLY A 534 -2.95 -24.49 -17.67
CA GLY A 534 -3.36 -24.92 -16.32
C GLY A 534 -4.87 -25.09 -16.18
N SER A 535 -5.34 -25.55 -15.02
CA SER A 535 -6.79 -25.57 -14.77
C SER A 535 -7.36 -24.16 -14.60
N VAL A 536 -8.45 -23.82 -15.31
CA VAL A 536 -9.16 -22.55 -15.07
C VAL A 536 -9.87 -22.60 -13.70
N ILE A 537 -10.45 -23.75 -13.35
CA ILE A 537 -11.11 -23.97 -12.06
C ILE A 537 -10.64 -25.32 -11.51
N THR A 538 -10.26 -25.41 -10.24
CA THR A 538 -9.84 -26.68 -9.61
C THR A 538 -10.66 -27.05 -8.39
N THR A 539 -10.97 -26.11 -7.50
CA THR A 539 -11.69 -26.41 -6.25
C THR A 539 -12.63 -25.26 -5.90
N LEU A 540 -13.92 -25.45 -6.17
CA LEU A 540 -14.95 -24.46 -5.88
C LEU A 540 -15.88 -24.95 -4.77
N ALA A 541 -16.09 -24.11 -3.76
CA ALA A 541 -17.31 -24.15 -2.98
C ALA A 541 -18.00 -22.80 -3.15
N ALA A 542 -19.11 -22.81 -3.90
CA ALA A 542 -19.98 -21.68 -4.11
C ALA A 542 -21.43 -22.16 -4.08
N ASN A 543 -22.33 -21.30 -3.61
CA ASN A 543 -23.76 -21.60 -3.56
C ASN A 543 -24.34 -21.59 -4.96
N SER A 544 -23.86 -20.68 -5.81
CA SER A 544 -24.13 -20.65 -7.24
C SER A 544 -22.88 -20.36 -8.04
N LEU A 545 -22.74 -21.03 -9.18
CA LEU A 545 -21.75 -20.76 -10.20
C LEU A 545 -22.48 -20.48 -11.52
N VAL A 546 -22.24 -19.33 -12.13
CA VAL A 546 -22.70 -18.98 -13.47
C VAL A 546 -21.49 -18.84 -14.38
N MET A 547 -21.44 -19.60 -15.47
CA MET A 547 -20.39 -19.49 -16.49
C MET A 547 -20.99 -19.37 -17.89
N SER A 548 -20.81 -18.24 -18.56
CA SER A 548 -21.38 -18.03 -19.92
C SER A 548 -20.41 -17.33 -20.87
N ASP A 549 -20.47 -17.68 -22.16
CA ASP A 549 -19.72 -17.03 -23.24
C ASP A 549 -18.19 -16.92 -23.06
N ASN A 550 -17.56 -17.80 -22.27
CA ASN A 550 -16.11 -17.80 -22.09
C ASN A 550 -15.42 -18.50 -23.28
N ASN A 551 -14.31 -17.94 -23.74
CA ASN A 551 -13.45 -18.49 -24.78
C ASN A 551 -12.13 -18.94 -24.17
N ILE A 552 -11.92 -20.25 -24.08
CA ILE A 552 -10.72 -20.83 -23.46
C ILE A 552 -9.86 -21.49 -24.53
N ASP A 553 -8.77 -20.84 -24.90
CA ASP A 553 -7.72 -21.41 -25.75
C ASP A 553 -6.67 -22.10 -24.87
N ALA A 554 -6.97 -23.35 -24.52
CA ALA A 554 -6.17 -24.20 -23.66
C ALA A 554 -6.16 -25.67 -24.15
N PRO A 555 -5.10 -26.45 -23.90
CA PRO A 555 -5.12 -27.90 -24.09
C PRO A 555 -6.26 -28.54 -23.29
N LEU A 556 -6.94 -29.56 -23.81
CA LEU A 556 -8.16 -30.14 -23.21
C LEU A 556 -7.96 -30.64 -21.75
N GLN A 557 -6.74 -31.07 -21.40
CA GLN A 557 -6.35 -31.48 -20.03
C GLN A 557 -6.42 -30.32 -19.00
N ALA A 558 -6.47 -29.07 -19.47
CA ALA A 558 -6.46 -27.85 -18.69
C ALA A 558 -7.86 -27.42 -18.20
N ILE A 559 -8.92 -28.19 -18.46
CA ILE A 559 -10.30 -27.74 -18.16
C ILE A 559 -10.90 -28.42 -16.92
N ALA A 560 -10.47 -29.64 -16.56
CA ALA A 560 -11.14 -30.36 -15.48
C ALA A 560 -10.23 -31.33 -14.68
N SER A 561 -9.73 -30.83 -13.55
CA SER A 561 -9.43 -31.65 -12.36
C SER A 561 -10.33 -31.20 -11.20
N THR A 562 -11.62 -30.98 -11.48
CA THR A 562 -12.54 -30.32 -10.55
C THR A 562 -13.16 -31.32 -9.58
N THR A 563 -12.98 -31.09 -8.28
CA THR A 563 -13.83 -31.71 -7.25
C THR A 563 -14.91 -30.70 -6.88
N PHE A 564 -16.16 -30.93 -7.31
CA PHE A 564 -17.30 -30.10 -6.90
C PHE A 564 -17.79 -30.57 -5.54
N CYS A 565 -17.62 -29.74 -4.51
CA CYS A 565 -18.21 -29.95 -3.19
C CYS A 565 -19.46 -29.06 -3.09
N ALA A 566 -20.63 -29.65 -3.31
CA ALA A 566 -21.94 -29.12 -2.93
C ALA A 566 -22.33 -27.71 -3.46
N ALA A 567 -22.47 -27.56 -4.77
CA ALA A 567 -23.36 -26.53 -5.30
C ALA A 567 -24.81 -27.03 -5.14
N THR A 568 -25.69 -26.24 -4.52
CA THR A 568 -27.12 -26.60 -4.36
C THR A 568 -27.90 -26.29 -5.64
N TYR A 569 -27.33 -25.46 -6.52
CA TYR A 569 -27.92 -25.05 -7.79
C TYR A 569 -26.80 -24.82 -8.81
N MET A 570 -26.76 -25.62 -9.88
CA MET A 570 -25.99 -25.36 -11.09
C MET A 570 -26.99 -25.13 -12.22
N GLU A 571 -27.19 -23.89 -12.62
CA GLU A 571 -27.88 -23.59 -13.87
C GLU A 571 -26.83 -23.62 -15.00
N ASP A 572 -26.97 -24.62 -15.86
CA ASP A 572 -26.56 -24.61 -17.27
C ASP A 572 -25.09 -24.26 -17.60
N ILE A 573 -24.17 -25.22 -17.36
CA ILE A 573 -22.82 -25.20 -17.99
C ILE A 573 -22.95 -25.38 -19.53
N SER A 574 -24.09 -25.88 -20.02
CA SER A 574 -24.42 -26.09 -21.43
C SER A 574 -24.95 -24.86 -22.16
N GLY A 575 -24.88 -23.67 -21.56
CA GLY A 575 -25.12 -22.40 -22.27
C GLY A 575 -24.35 -22.37 -23.60
N THR A 576 -25.12 -22.41 -24.70
CA THR A 576 -24.77 -22.70 -26.11
C THR A 576 -23.57 -22.00 -26.78
N ASN A 577 -22.73 -21.23 -26.07
CA ASN A 577 -21.68 -20.38 -26.67
C ASN A 577 -20.30 -20.41 -26.00
N ASN A 578 -20.06 -21.21 -24.94
CA ASN A 578 -18.69 -21.39 -24.45
C ASN A 578 -17.86 -22.11 -25.54
N GLN A 579 -16.95 -21.39 -26.21
CA GLN A 579 -16.15 -21.97 -27.29
C GLN A 579 -14.88 -22.59 -26.73
N LEU A 580 -14.75 -23.91 -26.94
CA LEU A 580 -13.53 -24.64 -26.67
C LEU A 580 -12.83 -24.98 -27.98
N LYS A 581 -11.66 -24.40 -28.20
CA LYS A 581 -10.81 -24.76 -29.34
C LYS A 581 -9.81 -25.82 -28.89
N THR A 582 -10.02 -27.05 -29.34
CA THR A 582 -9.14 -28.18 -28.98
C THR A 582 -8.36 -28.65 -30.19
N GLN A 583 -7.14 -29.13 -29.97
CA GLN A 583 -6.44 -30.01 -30.92
C GLN A 583 -6.80 -31.46 -30.59
N SER A 584 -6.97 -32.30 -31.61
CA SER A 584 -7.51 -33.68 -31.58
C SER A 584 -6.86 -34.61 -30.53
N PHE A 585 -7.66 -35.37 -29.75
CA PHE A 585 -7.19 -36.38 -28.77
C PHE A 585 -8.17 -37.57 -28.53
N GLU A 586 -7.67 -38.61 -27.84
CA GLU A 586 -8.32 -39.88 -27.47
C GLU A 586 -9.11 -39.82 -26.13
N PRO A 587 -10.20 -40.61 -25.93
CA PRO A 587 -11.14 -40.47 -24.81
C PRO A 587 -10.68 -40.86 -23.38
N SER A 588 -9.50 -41.43 -23.18
CA SER A 588 -9.06 -41.99 -21.89
C SER A 588 -8.67 -40.96 -20.81
N ASP A 589 -8.67 -39.68 -21.14
CA ASP A 589 -8.02 -38.62 -20.35
C ASP A 589 -8.97 -37.83 -19.43
N LEU A 590 -10.26 -38.15 -19.39
CA LEU A 590 -11.27 -37.48 -18.55
C LEU A 590 -11.50 -38.24 -17.23
N ARG A 591 -11.28 -37.57 -16.09
CA ARG A 591 -11.70 -38.06 -14.75
C ARG A 591 -12.49 -36.98 -14.02
N THR A 592 -13.80 -37.11 -13.97
CA THR A 592 -14.69 -36.28 -13.13
C THR A 592 -15.12 -37.06 -11.89
N ARG A 593 -15.12 -36.41 -10.71
CA ARG A 593 -15.77 -36.91 -9.50
C ARG A 593 -16.77 -35.85 -9.04
N SER A 594 -18.03 -36.21 -8.97
CA SER A 594 -19.11 -35.31 -8.59
C SER A 594 -19.88 -35.87 -7.40
N TYR A 595 -20.17 -35.03 -6.41
CA TYR A 595 -21.02 -35.36 -5.26
C TYR A 595 -22.32 -34.56 -5.37
N PHE A 596 -23.43 -35.24 -5.66
CA PHE A 596 -24.75 -34.60 -5.77
C PHE A 596 -25.63 -34.94 -4.56
N LYS A 597 -26.35 -33.94 -4.06
CA LYS A 597 -27.52 -34.14 -3.21
C LYS A 597 -28.76 -34.12 -4.12
N LYS A 598 -29.77 -34.89 -3.77
CA LYS A 598 -30.95 -35.20 -4.60
C LYS A 598 -31.67 -33.93 -5.09
N SER A 599 -31.41 -33.54 -6.33
CA SER A 599 -32.24 -32.70 -7.18
C SER A 599 -31.92 -33.01 -8.64
N ASP A 600 -32.93 -32.97 -9.50
CA ASP A 600 -32.86 -33.34 -10.91
C ASP A 600 -31.82 -32.47 -11.64
N VAL A 601 -30.73 -33.08 -12.09
CA VAL A 601 -29.74 -32.44 -12.96
C VAL A 601 -29.74 -33.20 -14.27
N GLU A 602 -30.17 -32.53 -15.33
CA GLU A 602 -30.10 -33.02 -16.71
C GLU A 602 -28.80 -32.51 -17.34
N PHE A 603 -27.97 -33.41 -17.89
CA PHE A 603 -26.76 -33.04 -18.64
C PHE A 603 -27.02 -33.27 -20.12
N ILE A 604 -27.02 -32.20 -20.93
CA ILE A 604 -27.10 -32.28 -22.39
C ILE A 604 -25.72 -31.97 -22.96
N PHE A 605 -25.09 -32.95 -23.61
CA PHE A 605 -23.86 -32.75 -24.38
C PHE A 605 -24.21 -32.68 -25.86
N ASP A 606 -23.96 -31.54 -26.51
CA ASP A 606 -24.03 -31.44 -27.96
C ASP A 606 -22.66 -31.84 -28.56
N ILE A 607 -22.61 -33.01 -29.19
CA ILE A 607 -21.42 -33.52 -29.88
C ILE A 607 -21.62 -33.26 -31.38
N LYS A 608 -21.09 -32.14 -31.87
CA LYS A 608 -20.85 -31.98 -33.31
C LYS A 608 -19.65 -32.85 -33.72
N ASP A 609 -19.84 -33.60 -34.81
CA ASP A 609 -18.87 -34.50 -35.47
C ASP A 609 -18.80 -35.94 -34.94
N GLY A 610 -19.98 -36.57 -34.86
CA GLY A 610 -20.19 -37.96 -34.46
C GLY A 610 -19.14 -38.98 -34.94
N LYS A 611 -18.26 -39.36 -34.00
CA LYS A 611 -17.64 -40.69 -33.90
C LYS A 611 -17.47 -41.04 -32.42
N LEU A 612 -18.29 -41.98 -31.95
CA LEU A 612 -18.06 -42.67 -30.68
C LEU A 612 -17.16 -43.87 -30.96
N LEU A 613 -15.93 -43.88 -30.44
CA LEU A 613 -15.10 -45.09 -30.37
C LEU A 613 -15.28 -45.71 -28.98
N SER A 614 -15.60 -47.01 -28.96
CA SER A 614 -15.91 -47.77 -27.75
C SER A 614 -14.68 -47.91 -26.83
N GLY A 615 -14.79 -47.39 -25.60
CA GLY A 615 -13.79 -47.59 -24.53
C GLY A 615 -14.49 -47.72 -23.17
N THR A 616 -14.03 -48.67 -22.36
CA THR A 616 -14.59 -49.07 -21.07
C THR A 616 -14.31 -48.07 -19.94
N GLY A 617 -15.34 -47.77 -19.14
CA GLY A 617 -15.20 -47.51 -17.69
C GLY A 617 -15.43 -46.08 -17.21
N MET A 618 -16.69 -45.67 -17.06
CA MET A 618 -17.08 -44.54 -16.22
C MET A 618 -17.35 -45.06 -14.79
N CYS A 619 -16.52 -44.70 -13.81
CA CYS A 619 -16.67 -45.15 -12.43
C CYS A 619 -17.37 -44.06 -11.59
N VAL A 620 -18.67 -44.22 -11.34
CA VAL A 620 -19.43 -43.37 -10.41
C VAL A 620 -19.43 -44.08 -9.05
N MET A 621 -18.72 -43.53 -8.05
CA MET A 621 -18.82 -44.00 -6.66
C MET A 621 -19.81 -43.10 -5.89
N PRO A 622 -20.93 -43.64 -5.39
CA PRO A 622 -21.81 -42.92 -4.49
C PRO A 622 -21.26 -42.97 -3.08
N VAL A 623 -21.05 -41.81 -2.45
CA VAL A 623 -20.81 -41.71 -1.00
C VAL A 623 -22.11 -41.25 -0.35
N ALA A 624 -22.80 -42.15 0.34
CA ALA A 624 -24.04 -41.85 1.04
C ALA A 624 -23.77 -41.01 2.30
N TYR A 625 -24.20 -39.76 2.29
CA TYR A 625 -24.32 -38.92 3.48
C TYR A 625 -25.69 -39.18 4.11
N ASN A 626 -25.68 -39.85 5.26
CA ASN A 626 -26.79 -40.39 6.07
C ASN A 626 -27.03 -41.90 5.89
N LYS A 627 -27.32 -42.59 7.01
CA LYS A 627 -27.50 -44.03 7.23
C LYS A 627 -28.53 -44.70 6.29
N THR A 628 -28.24 -44.70 5.01
CA THR A 628 -29.07 -45.24 3.93
C THR A 628 -28.11 -45.97 3.02
N TYR A 629 -28.25 -47.30 2.94
CA TYR A 629 -27.41 -48.13 2.11
C TYR A 629 -28.10 -48.33 0.76
N MET A 630 -27.34 -48.24 -0.32
CA MET A 630 -27.82 -48.53 -1.67
C MET A 630 -28.00 -50.04 -1.80
N ARG A 631 -29.23 -50.50 -2.09
CA ARG A 631 -29.55 -51.93 -2.05
C ARG A 631 -29.33 -52.62 -3.41
N LYS A 632 -29.54 -51.90 -4.51
CA LYS A 632 -29.50 -52.46 -5.87
C LYS A 632 -29.08 -51.42 -6.89
N PHE A 633 -28.23 -51.82 -7.82
CA PHE A 633 -27.86 -51.07 -9.02
C PHE A 633 -28.12 -51.97 -10.23
N GLU A 634 -29.09 -51.61 -11.07
CA GLU A 634 -29.37 -52.32 -12.31
C GLU A 634 -29.36 -51.35 -13.49
N LEU A 635 -28.48 -51.65 -14.46
CA LEU A 635 -28.45 -51.02 -15.76
C LEU A 635 -29.11 -51.99 -16.73
N THR A 636 -30.29 -51.66 -17.24
CA THR A 636 -30.96 -52.47 -18.27
C THR A 636 -30.87 -51.77 -19.61
N SER A 637 -30.38 -52.47 -20.63
CA SER A 637 -30.46 -52.02 -22.01
C SER A 637 -31.75 -52.56 -22.64
N ALA A 638 -32.57 -51.67 -23.19
CA ALA A 638 -33.63 -52.07 -24.10
C ALA A 638 -33.01 -52.27 -25.48
N ALA A 639 -33.00 -53.52 -25.96
CA ALA A 639 -32.57 -53.80 -27.34
C ALA A 639 -33.70 -53.40 -28.30
N TYR A 640 -33.56 -52.28 -29.02
CA TYR A 640 -34.19 -52.10 -30.33
C TYR A 640 -33.32 -51.23 -31.24
N GLY A 641 -33.16 -51.72 -32.49
CA GLY A 641 -32.37 -51.05 -33.51
C GLY A 641 -33.05 -49.79 -34.03
N THR A 642 -32.51 -48.63 -33.68
CA THR A 642 -32.00 -47.59 -34.59
C THR A 642 -31.62 -46.33 -33.80
N LYS A 643 -30.36 -45.92 -33.96
CA LYS A 643 -29.70 -44.61 -33.71
C LYS A 643 -29.87 -43.80 -32.40
N THR A 644 -30.68 -44.20 -31.43
CA THR A 644 -30.66 -43.59 -30.08
C THR A 644 -30.89 -44.68 -29.03
N ALA A 645 -29.90 -44.92 -28.17
CA ALA A 645 -30.04 -45.81 -27.02
C ALA A 645 -30.41 -44.96 -25.79
N GLU A 646 -31.63 -45.13 -25.28
CA GLU A 646 -32.02 -44.63 -23.96
C GLU A 646 -31.61 -45.66 -22.91
N TYR A 647 -30.92 -45.20 -21.87
CA TYR A 647 -30.60 -46.00 -20.69
C TYR A 647 -31.45 -45.49 -19.53
N SER A 648 -32.28 -46.35 -18.96
CA SER A 648 -33.03 -46.06 -17.73
C SER A 648 -32.27 -46.53 -16.51
N LEU A 649 -32.00 -45.62 -15.57
CA LEU A 649 -31.36 -45.89 -14.29
C LEU A 649 -32.42 -45.95 -13.17
N SER A 650 -32.56 -47.10 -12.51
CA SER A 650 -33.41 -47.26 -11.32
C SER A 650 -32.54 -47.41 -10.07
N LEU A 651 -32.77 -46.57 -9.06
CA LEU A 651 -32.09 -46.61 -7.77
C LEU A 651 -33.11 -46.84 -6.64
N GLU A 652 -32.96 -47.95 -5.90
CA GLU A 652 -33.76 -48.25 -4.71
C GLU A 652 -32.99 -47.92 -3.42
N TRP A 653 -33.64 -47.14 -2.55
CA TRP A 653 -33.10 -46.72 -1.24
C TRP A 653 -34.03 -47.20 -0.12
N GLU A 654 -33.49 -47.75 0.96
CA GLU A 654 -34.25 -48.24 2.12
C GLU A 654 -33.89 -47.43 3.37
N ALA A 655 -34.89 -46.86 4.05
CA ALA A 655 -34.67 -46.05 5.26
C ALA A 655 -34.37 -46.94 6.47
N ALA A 656 -33.23 -46.70 7.14
CA ALA A 656 -32.89 -47.43 8.36
C ALA A 656 -33.81 -47.03 9.52
N THR A 657 -34.75 -47.91 9.90
CA THR A 657 -35.45 -47.79 11.18
C THR A 657 -34.51 -48.14 12.33
N SER A 658 -34.45 -47.24 13.31
CA SER A 658 -33.66 -47.31 14.54
C SER A 658 -33.71 -48.68 15.23
N ARG A 659 -32.55 -49.26 15.56
CA ARG A 659 -32.37 -50.14 16.74
C ARG A 659 -30.90 -50.27 17.17
N ASN A 660 -30.70 -49.91 18.44
CA ASN A 660 -29.80 -50.41 19.47
C ASN A 660 -28.30 -50.68 19.19
N TYR A 661 -27.49 -50.01 19.99
CA TYR A 661 -26.10 -50.33 20.31
C TYR A 661 -25.95 -51.80 20.69
N LEU A 662 -25.03 -52.50 20.02
CA LEU A 662 -24.39 -53.71 20.51
C LEU A 662 -22.88 -53.46 20.62
N SER A 663 -22.34 -53.91 21.74
CA SER A 663 -20.98 -53.69 22.23
C SER A 663 -19.92 -54.42 21.42
N TYR A 664 -18.72 -53.85 21.46
CA TYR A 664 -17.50 -54.26 20.78
C TYR A 664 -16.89 -55.54 21.41
N GLN A 665 -17.51 -56.69 21.21
CA GLN A 665 -16.97 -58.01 21.52
C GLN A 665 -17.80 -59.03 20.75
N ASP A 666 -17.32 -59.43 19.57
CA ASP A 666 -17.57 -60.70 18.87
C ASP A 666 -17.26 -60.55 17.37
N LEU A 667 -15.99 -60.74 16.99
CA LEU A 667 -15.64 -61.47 15.76
C LEU A 667 -14.18 -61.93 15.86
N ILE A 668 -14.01 -63.20 16.23
CA ILE A 668 -12.74 -63.90 16.34
C ILE A 668 -12.53 -64.77 15.07
N THR A 669 -11.27 -64.85 14.64
CA THR A 669 -10.60 -65.92 13.83
C THR A 669 -10.92 -66.13 12.35
N GLY A 670 -9.83 -66.10 11.55
CA GLY A 670 -9.52 -67.18 10.61
C GLY A 670 -8.95 -66.75 9.25
N ILE A 671 -7.61 -66.75 9.12
CA ILE A 671 -6.81 -67.36 8.03
C ILE A 671 -5.50 -66.57 7.80
N ASN A 672 -4.41 -67.34 7.84
CA ASN A 672 -3.01 -66.96 7.72
C ASN A 672 -2.65 -66.39 6.34
N HIS A 673 -1.93 -65.26 6.29
CA HIS A 673 -0.82 -65.07 5.34
C HIS A 673 0.24 -64.14 5.95
N ARG A 674 1.49 -64.63 5.94
CA ARG A 674 2.71 -63.89 6.31
C ARG A 674 2.88 -62.68 5.39
N VAL A 675 3.03 -61.49 5.96
CA VAL A 675 3.71 -60.34 5.32
C VAL A 675 4.59 -59.64 6.36
N LEU A 676 5.80 -59.28 5.91
CA LEU A 676 6.91 -58.68 6.62
C LEU A 676 6.53 -57.46 7.47
N MET A 677 7.05 -57.39 8.70
CA MET A 677 6.99 -56.21 9.55
C MET A 677 7.94 -55.12 9.02
N GLY A 678 7.37 -54.11 8.38
CA GLY A 678 7.97 -52.78 8.21
C GLY A 678 7.39 -51.81 9.25
N ASN A 679 8.25 -50.92 9.75
CA ASN A 679 8.04 -49.97 10.85
C ASN A 679 6.67 -49.25 10.90
N PRO A 680 6.11 -49.01 12.11
CA PRO A 680 4.96 -48.13 12.26
C PRO A 680 5.38 -46.65 12.09
N THR A 681 4.79 -46.00 11.09
CA THR A 681 4.73 -44.54 11.00
C THR A 681 3.59 -44.06 11.90
N ILE A 682 3.92 -43.30 12.94
CA ILE A 682 2.94 -42.70 13.85
C ILE A 682 2.37 -41.45 13.17
N LEU A 683 1.06 -41.48 12.91
CA LEU A 683 0.23 -40.32 12.58
C LEU A 683 -0.01 -39.52 13.86
N GLY A 684 0.48 -38.28 13.91
CA GLY A 684 0.16 -37.32 14.96
C GLY A 684 -0.88 -36.31 14.47
N ASN A 685 -1.98 -36.18 15.20
CA ASN A 685 -2.86 -35.01 15.16
C ASN A 685 -3.43 -34.78 16.56
N GLY A 686 -3.46 -33.52 17.01
CA GLY A 686 -4.40 -33.04 18.05
C GLY A 686 -3.81 -32.66 19.41
N THR A 687 -3.26 -31.44 19.48
CA THR A 687 -3.48 -30.44 20.55
C THR A 687 -3.67 -30.89 22.01
N ALA A 688 -2.56 -30.88 22.75
CA ALA A 688 -2.41 -30.22 24.06
C ALA A 688 -0.92 -29.90 24.23
N SER A 689 -0.55 -28.62 24.19
CA SER A 689 0.83 -28.14 24.13
C SER A 689 1.67 -28.62 25.32
N HIS A 690 2.45 -29.67 25.10
CA HIS A 690 3.66 -29.98 25.87
C HIS A 690 4.84 -29.78 24.92
N ASN A 691 5.57 -28.69 25.09
CA ASN A 691 6.81 -28.47 24.33
C ASN A 691 7.87 -29.46 24.82
N VAL A 692 8.05 -30.56 24.09
CA VAL A 692 9.18 -31.47 24.30
C VAL A 692 10.30 -31.03 23.36
N LEU A 693 11.33 -30.40 23.92
CA LEU A 693 12.54 -30.05 23.19
C LEU A 693 13.45 -31.30 23.12
N ASN A 694 13.74 -31.80 21.92
CA ASN A 694 14.72 -32.88 21.75
C ASN A 694 16.13 -32.32 21.93
N ILE A 695 16.82 -32.74 22.99
CA ILE A 695 18.25 -32.45 23.18
C ILE A 695 19.04 -33.47 22.35
N ALA A 696 19.82 -32.98 21.39
CA ALA A 696 20.64 -33.83 20.53
C ALA A 696 21.58 -34.71 21.37
N GLY A 697 21.42 -36.04 21.25
CA GLY A 697 22.28 -37.04 21.89
C GLY A 697 21.74 -37.71 23.16
N VAL A 698 20.55 -37.35 23.67
CA VAL A 698 19.95 -38.02 24.85
C VAL A 698 18.52 -38.47 24.55
N GLN A 699 18.32 -39.78 24.34
CA GLN A 699 16.97 -40.34 24.21
C GLN A 699 16.22 -40.24 25.56
N ASN A 700 14.98 -39.74 25.52
CA ASN A 700 14.04 -39.64 26.66
C ASN A 700 14.32 -38.56 27.72
N ALA A 701 15.17 -37.56 27.45
CA ALA A 701 15.24 -36.38 28.31
C ALA A 701 13.94 -35.56 28.19
N ARG A 702 13.40 -35.09 29.32
CA ARG A 702 12.23 -34.20 29.34
C ARG A 702 12.58 -32.88 30.01
N LEU A 703 12.34 -31.79 29.29
CA LEU A 703 12.43 -30.44 29.81
C LEU A 703 11.01 -29.88 29.94
N GLN A 704 10.64 -29.43 31.14
CA GLN A 704 9.33 -28.86 31.40
C GLN A 704 9.50 -27.46 31.99
N LEU A 705 8.84 -26.48 31.36
CA LEU A 705 8.78 -25.11 31.85
C LEU A 705 7.48 -24.93 32.62
N LEU A 706 7.58 -24.58 33.90
CA LEU A 706 6.43 -24.27 34.75
C LEU A 706 6.51 -22.77 35.07
N ALA A 707 5.57 -21.99 34.54
CA ALA A 707 5.45 -20.58 34.83
C ALA A 707 4.25 -20.34 35.76
N SER A 708 4.48 -19.62 36.85
CA SER A 708 3.43 -18.95 37.64
C SER A 708 3.62 -17.43 37.52
N GLN A 709 2.68 -16.64 38.03
CA GLN A 709 2.71 -15.17 37.86
C GLN A 709 4.03 -14.52 38.32
N ASP A 710 4.75 -15.13 39.29
CA ASP A 710 5.95 -14.52 39.88
C ASP A 710 7.21 -15.39 39.80
N THR A 711 7.17 -16.57 39.17
CA THR A 711 8.36 -17.46 39.04
C THR A 711 8.30 -18.37 37.81
N VAL A 712 9.46 -18.58 37.19
CA VAL A 712 9.67 -19.62 36.17
C VAL A 712 10.57 -20.70 36.73
N LEU A 713 10.05 -21.93 36.81
CA LEU A 713 10.76 -23.13 37.25
C LEU A 713 11.08 -24.01 36.04
N LEU A 714 12.36 -24.34 35.87
CA LEU A 714 12.84 -25.25 34.83
C LEU A 714 13.04 -26.63 35.44
N HIS A 715 12.21 -27.60 35.08
CA HIS A 715 12.35 -28.98 35.57
C HIS A 715 12.95 -29.86 34.48
N LEU A 716 14.15 -30.41 34.74
CA LEU A 716 14.84 -31.33 33.85
C LEU A 716 14.84 -32.73 34.47
N SER A 717 14.18 -33.68 33.81
CA SER A 717 14.24 -35.09 34.18
C SER A 717 15.19 -35.84 33.24
N LEU A 718 16.24 -36.43 33.82
CA LEU A 718 17.22 -37.27 33.13
C LEU A 718 17.01 -38.75 33.48
N PRO A 719 17.30 -39.69 32.56
CA PRO A 719 17.36 -41.11 32.88
C PRO A 719 18.43 -41.41 33.95
N LYS A 720 18.33 -42.56 34.62
CA LYS A 720 19.32 -43.02 35.60
C LYS A 720 20.69 -43.26 34.91
N GLY A 721 21.69 -42.45 35.25
CA GLY A 721 23.08 -42.56 34.77
C GLY A 721 23.86 -41.25 34.98
N ASP A 722 25.20 -41.33 34.92
CA ASP A 722 26.06 -40.15 35.04
C ASP A 722 25.97 -39.30 33.75
N HIS A 723 25.34 -38.13 33.88
CA HIS A 723 25.15 -37.19 32.77
C HIS A 723 25.72 -35.82 33.15
N LEU A 724 26.60 -35.28 32.32
CA LEU A 724 27.18 -33.94 32.50
C LEU A 724 26.39 -32.93 31.67
N VAL A 725 25.54 -32.12 32.31
CA VAL A 725 24.76 -31.07 31.65
C VAL A 725 25.40 -29.71 31.93
N LYS A 726 25.80 -28.99 30.89
CA LYS A 726 26.42 -27.66 31.00
C LYS A 726 25.47 -26.59 30.44
N ILE A 727 24.77 -25.87 31.33
CA ILE A 727 23.89 -24.75 30.98
C ILE A 727 24.78 -23.50 30.88
N ARG A 728 24.90 -22.90 29.69
CA ARG A 728 25.85 -21.80 29.46
C ARG A 728 25.33 -20.40 29.75
N GLN A 729 24.02 -20.15 29.70
CA GLN A 729 23.46 -18.81 29.97
C GLN A 729 21.94 -18.91 30.14
N VAL A 730 21.39 -18.20 31.13
CA VAL A 730 19.94 -17.93 31.25
C VAL A 730 19.82 -16.42 31.30
N GLU A 731 19.39 -15.80 30.21
CA GLU A 731 19.08 -14.36 30.21
C GLU A 731 17.62 -14.19 30.64
N ALA A 732 17.42 -13.49 31.75
CA ALA A 732 16.09 -13.10 32.20
C ALA A 732 15.63 -11.92 31.33
N LEU A 733 14.66 -12.17 30.44
CA LEU A 733 13.77 -11.11 29.97
C LEU A 733 12.78 -10.82 31.10
N VAL A 734 13.13 -9.86 31.96
CA VAL A 734 12.22 -9.25 32.93
C VAL A 734 11.27 -8.33 32.13
N PRO A 735 9.97 -8.26 32.48
CA PRO A 735 8.97 -7.52 31.71
C PRO A 735 9.30 -6.05 31.44
#